data_AF-A0AAN7F0P1-F1
#
_entry.id   AF-A0AAN7F0P1-F1
#
_cell.length_a   1.000
_cell.length_b   1.000
_cell.length_c   1.000
_cell.angle_alpha   90.00
_cell.angle_beta   90.00
_cell.angle_gamma   90.00
#
_symmetry.space_group_name_H-M   'P 1'
#
loop_
_entity.id
_entity.type
_entity.pdbx_description
1 polymer ?
#
loop_
_entity_poly.entity_id
_entity_poly.type
_entity_poly.pdbx_seq_one_letter_code
_entity_poly.pdbx_strand_id
1 'polypeptide(L)'
;MAETVISVMLDKLIPVATEQISLVWGFEELLKELRDSLTTIRAVLTDAERRQVGEERVKLWLLRLKDVAYDVDDVLDEFAYEILRRKVEIRNQMKRKVFFFFSSSNPFAFRINMANKIKTMLKSLEKISNKAKEFDFARSINAIPEVILNRETDSSLEDAAIVGMGDHVSEIVDLMLNATNEQLSVIPIVGMPGLGKTTLAKLVYNHELVQRNFDKTIWICVSNDFDDKKILREILESLTRNPCALQTKDAILKSLKKELQKKRYLLVLDDVWNEDDRKWDTLRSCLLGINSSAGNNVIVTTRSDIVARIMKTIHQHHMEKLSDDECWSIIKKRVSKERIPLSKAQEDIGREIAKRCQGIPLVARVLGGTMSNKIEEGEWLAIQKSEVWSSLRGENEILSILKLSFDHLSPSLKSCFSYCAIFPKDYEMRKEELIQHWMAEGFLQPSQGNSSEMEDIGNNYFDILLANSLFQDIKRDDFGDIISCKMHDLVHDLALSISKWETLHLGGNVGDNIDKSHIRRLSLMSNNWRTPTIPLSRDDMGRLRTVFLIRANLGDNVLPNSITKLYNLQTLAIENCPYLRKLPKNLRNLTNLRHIKISHANIKQMPVNIGQLTCLQTLSFFVIGQKTGHRIEELGCLSQLRGGLKIFNLEHVRDKEEAKTANLVEKTRVHKLEFHWSRERVGNNNDEDVLEGLLPHPRLKSLKIENFRGEKFPLWILAGDNSGGGSFLFNRLLEIRLLYCNKCEKIPTLGHLPCLKFLQIMGMVNVTCIGPEFYNSYSGVGSSTGRDGSGRNALFPALKRLDLQRMPNLEEWKDPMDPTTTGMVFPCLEELTIRECRKLISAPCHFPSLKKLVIQETCSTTFKNIISKLTTLMSLEISDISGLACLPEHLWQNNTTSLMSLKIKYCADLESILLPHEDDVCAPCTSLQSLRIIGCEKLSHLPNTLQTLISLEKIEVIRCPNVMYFPSLQGVAPFLRTLRISFGVEVFPSGLQSCTSLSELRIAECRNLKSIPDMRELHSLIQLEIWDCPNLISIEDLRELQSLNSLGIIRCQKLRHLPDGLDCLTRLKELWIGGFCEELDVSTILCSIQHLQTSLEELILFGCDKLNTPPDEILRFTGLKVLRIYECRSERTFYKWFKRRMPHLDVYISDTKLSCKFTYTLLYPHLLSSQQSHF
;
A
#
# COMPACT_ATOMS: atom_id res chain seq x y z
N MET A 1 -20.78 -22.35 13.55
CA MET A 1 -21.26 -21.43 12.50
C MET A 1 -22.67 -21.76 11.97
N ALA A 2 -23.26 -22.93 12.23
CA ALA A 2 -24.67 -23.16 11.91
C ALA A 2 -25.58 -22.21 12.71
N GLU A 3 -25.20 -21.91 13.96
CA GLU A 3 -25.90 -20.94 14.83
C GLU A 3 -25.98 -19.52 14.24
N THR A 4 -24.87 -19.01 13.68
CA THR A 4 -24.86 -17.68 13.04
C THR A 4 -25.79 -17.66 11.82
N VAL A 5 -25.65 -18.66 10.97
CA VAL A 5 -26.39 -18.82 9.72
C VAL A 5 -27.90 -18.85 9.99
N ILE A 6 -28.35 -19.61 11.00
CA ILE A 6 -29.75 -19.66 11.43
C ILE A 6 -30.23 -18.37 12.10
N SER A 7 -29.38 -17.69 12.87
CA SER A 7 -29.74 -16.41 13.49
C SER A 7 -29.97 -15.30 12.47
N VAL A 8 -29.11 -15.19 11.44
CA VAL A 8 -29.30 -14.26 10.31
C VAL A 8 -30.62 -14.52 9.57
N MET A 9 -31.03 -15.79 9.40
CA MET A 9 -32.32 -16.13 8.80
C MET A 9 -33.52 -15.72 9.65
N LEU A 10 -33.45 -15.93 10.97
CA LEU A 10 -34.51 -15.51 11.90
C LEU A 10 -34.71 -13.99 11.86
N ASP A 11 -33.62 -13.21 11.74
CA ASP A 11 -33.69 -11.75 11.59
C ASP A 11 -34.29 -11.34 10.23
N LYS A 12 -33.92 -12.03 9.12
CA LYS A 12 -34.49 -11.79 7.78
C LYS A 12 -35.96 -12.17 7.65
N LEU A 13 -36.44 -13.18 8.40
CA LEU A 13 -37.82 -13.65 8.34
C LEU A 13 -38.83 -12.61 8.84
N ILE A 14 -38.44 -11.78 9.81
CA ILE A 14 -39.31 -10.75 10.40
C ILE A 14 -39.81 -9.74 9.36
N PRO A 15 -38.96 -8.98 8.63
CA PRO A 15 -39.44 -8.02 7.63
C PRO A 15 -40.16 -8.69 6.45
N VAL A 16 -39.78 -9.91 6.06
CA VAL A 16 -40.45 -10.68 5.00
C VAL A 16 -41.91 -11.01 5.38
N ALA A 17 -42.15 -11.41 6.63
CA ALA A 17 -43.49 -11.62 7.15
C ALA A 17 -44.29 -10.31 7.23
N THR A 18 -43.68 -9.24 7.79
CA THR A 18 -44.35 -7.95 8.02
C THR A 18 -44.78 -7.26 6.71
N GLU A 19 -43.99 -7.33 5.63
CA GLU A 19 -44.34 -6.71 4.35
C GLU A 19 -45.47 -7.45 3.58
N GLN A 20 -45.98 -8.59 4.04
CA GLN A 20 -46.89 -9.46 3.26
C GLN A 20 -48.20 -9.89 3.95
N ILE A 21 -48.57 -9.26 5.07
CA ILE A 21 -49.75 -9.57 5.91
C ILE A 21 -51.10 -9.65 5.14
N SER A 22 -51.21 -9.16 3.90
CA SER A 22 -52.49 -8.89 3.25
C SER A 22 -52.94 -9.76 2.06
N LEU A 23 -52.14 -10.70 1.50
CA LEU A 23 -52.40 -11.16 0.11
C LEU A 23 -52.24 -12.67 -0.27
N VAL A 24 -51.92 -13.61 0.63
CA VAL A 24 -52.03 -15.07 0.35
C VAL A 24 -52.43 -15.84 1.60
N TRP A 25 -53.59 -16.52 1.56
CA TRP A 25 -54.08 -17.36 2.64
C TRP A 25 -53.11 -18.53 2.92
N GLY A 26 -52.72 -18.72 4.19
CA GLY A 26 -51.82 -19.79 4.64
C GLY A 26 -50.32 -19.57 4.34
N PHE A 27 -49.88 -18.45 3.76
CA PHE A 27 -48.45 -18.18 3.58
C PHE A 27 -47.77 -17.68 4.87
N GLU A 28 -48.49 -16.92 5.69
CA GLU A 28 -48.03 -16.45 7.00
C GLU A 28 -47.81 -17.62 7.98
N GLU A 29 -48.70 -18.62 7.96
CA GLU A 29 -48.57 -19.85 8.75
C GLU A 29 -47.28 -20.60 8.39
N LEU A 30 -46.95 -20.74 7.11
CA LEU A 30 -45.70 -21.38 6.66
C LEU A 30 -44.43 -20.62 7.09
N LEU A 31 -44.47 -19.29 7.10
CA LEU A 31 -43.35 -18.48 7.61
C LEU A 31 -43.22 -18.61 9.14
N LYS A 32 -44.33 -18.74 9.85
CA LYS A 32 -44.36 -19.00 11.29
C LYS A 32 -43.82 -20.40 11.63
N GLU A 33 -44.30 -21.45 10.95
CA GLU A 33 -43.77 -22.82 11.08
C GLU A 33 -42.26 -22.89 10.82
N LEU A 34 -41.77 -22.14 9.83
CA LEU A 34 -40.34 -22.06 9.51
C LEU A 34 -39.54 -21.38 10.63
N ARG A 35 -40.06 -20.26 11.16
CA ARG A 35 -39.47 -19.56 12.31
C ARG A 35 -39.43 -20.43 13.56
N ASP A 36 -40.53 -21.12 13.86
CA ASP A 36 -40.65 -21.99 15.04
C ASP A 36 -39.69 -23.17 14.93
N SER A 37 -39.62 -23.82 13.76
CA SER A 37 -38.66 -24.91 13.46
C SER A 37 -37.19 -24.47 13.61
N LEU A 38 -36.83 -23.32 13.03
CA LEU A 38 -35.47 -22.76 13.16
C LEU A 38 -35.14 -22.37 14.60
N THR A 39 -36.14 -21.90 15.37
CA THR A 39 -35.98 -21.56 16.80
C THR A 39 -35.74 -22.81 17.65
N THR A 40 -36.47 -23.90 17.40
CA THR A 40 -36.25 -25.20 18.06
C THR A 40 -34.86 -25.77 17.74
N ILE A 41 -34.43 -25.70 16.48
CA ILE A 41 -33.10 -26.15 16.08
C ILE A 41 -32.01 -25.31 16.76
N ARG A 42 -32.18 -23.98 16.85
CA ARG A 42 -31.23 -23.08 17.52
C ARG A 42 -30.99 -23.47 18.98
N ALA A 43 -31.99 -24.00 19.69
CA ALA A 43 -31.86 -24.42 21.08
C ALA A 43 -30.89 -25.61 21.30
N VAL A 44 -30.59 -26.41 20.27
CA VAL A 44 -29.64 -27.55 20.35
C VAL A 44 -28.31 -27.31 19.65
N LEU A 45 -28.16 -26.18 18.94
CA LEU A 45 -26.98 -25.89 18.11
C LEU A 45 -25.69 -25.76 18.92
N THR A 46 -25.72 -25.10 20.07
CA THR A 46 -24.51 -24.83 20.86
C THR A 46 -23.86 -26.13 21.37
N ASP A 47 -24.64 -27.15 21.75
CA ASP A 47 -24.10 -28.46 22.15
C ASP A 47 -23.64 -29.28 20.93
N ALA A 48 -24.42 -29.28 19.84
CA ALA A 48 -24.01 -29.95 18.61
C ALA A 48 -22.69 -29.38 18.04
N GLU A 49 -22.52 -28.05 18.05
CA GLU A 49 -21.27 -27.41 17.61
C GLU A 49 -20.07 -27.73 18.53
N ARG A 50 -20.30 -28.04 19.81
CA ARG A 50 -19.28 -28.57 20.72
C ARG A 50 -18.92 -30.02 20.40
N ARG A 51 -19.91 -30.89 20.17
CA ARG A 51 -19.73 -32.33 19.91
C ARG A 51 -19.18 -32.69 18.53
N GLN A 52 -19.34 -31.83 17.52
CA GLN A 52 -18.85 -32.06 16.14
C GLN A 52 -17.36 -32.39 16.03
N VAL A 53 -16.57 -32.06 17.05
CA VAL A 53 -15.12 -32.29 17.12
C VAL A 53 -14.77 -33.76 17.37
N GLY A 54 -15.60 -34.51 18.11
CA GLY A 54 -15.39 -35.94 18.37
C GLY A 54 -16.33 -36.86 17.59
N GLU A 55 -17.48 -36.34 17.13
CA GLU A 55 -18.53 -37.17 16.55
C GLU A 55 -18.81 -36.83 15.08
N GLU A 56 -18.28 -37.66 14.18
CA GLU A 56 -18.47 -37.51 12.74
C GLU A 56 -19.96 -37.54 12.34
N ARG A 57 -20.83 -38.25 13.09
CA ARG A 57 -22.27 -38.25 12.85
C ARG A 57 -22.93 -36.89 13.16
N VAL A 58 -22.54 -36.23 14.25
CA VAL A 58 -23.02 -34.89 14.62
C VAL A 58 -22.47 -33.84 13.66
N LYS A 59 -21.21 -33.98 13.24
CA LYS A 59 -20.57 -33.15 12.20
C LYS A 59 -21.30 -33.26 10.85
N LEU A 60 -21.61 -34.46 10.38
CA LEU A 60 -22.42 -34.68 9.16
C LEU A 60 -23.87 -34.16 9.30
N TRP A 61 -24.45 -34.20 10.50
CA TRP A 61 -25.76 -33.60 10.78
C TRP A 61 -25.71 -32.07 10.68
N LEU A 62 -24.70 -31.42 11.30
CA LEU A 62 -24.48 -29.98 11.21
C LEU A 62 -24.20 -29.49 9.78
N LEU A 63 -23.42 -30.24 8.99
CA LEU A 63 -23.16 -29.91 7.58
C LEU A 63 -24.46 -29.90 6.76
N ARG A 64 -25.33 -30.91 6.95
CA ARG A 64 -26.65 -30.97 6.30
C ARG A 64 -27.59 -29.87 6.78
N LEU A 65 -27.54 -29.53 8.06
CA LEU A 65 -28.33 -28.43 8.62
C LEU A 65 -27.90 -27.08 8.04
N LYS A 66 -26.60 -26.79 7.96
CA LYS A 66 -26.05 -25.60 7.29
C LYS A 66 -26.52 -25.50 5.85
N ASP A 67 -26.51 -26.61 5.13
CA ASP A 67 -26.97 -26.66 3.74
C ASP A 67 -28.43 -26.27 3.57
N VAL A 68 -29.33 -26.90 4.34
CA VAL A 68 -30.76 -26.56 4.29
C VAL A 68 -31.01 -25.14 4.76
N ALA A 69 -30.24 -24.66 5.74
CA ALA A 69 -30.30 -23.28 6.17
C ALA A 69 -29.89 -22.33 5.04
N TYR A 70 -28.72 -22.52 4.40
CA TYR A 70 -28.30 -21.71 3.24
C TYR A 70 -29.32 -21.75 2.10
N ASP A 71 -29.92 -22.92 1.81
CA ASP A 71 -30.94 -23.06 0.78
C ASP A 71 -32.26 -22.34 1.15
N VAL A 72 -32.59 -22.21 2.45
CA VAL A 72 -33.67 -21.31 2.95
C VAL A 72 -33.31 -19.83 2.75
N ASP A 73 -32.07 -19.44 3.03
CA ASP A 73 -31.61 -18.05 2.91
C ASP A 73 -31.46 -17.58 1.46
N ASP A 74 -31.04 -18.48 0.55
CA ASP A 74 -31.07 -18.24 -0.90
C ASP A 74 -32.50 -17.96 -1.40
N VAL A 75 -33.49 -18.67 -0.82
CA VAL A 75 -34.92 -18.50 -1.09
C VAL A 75 -35.48 -17.20 -0.50
N LEU A 76 -35.07 -16.81 0.73
CA LEU A 76 -35.43 -15.52 1.32
C LEU A 76 -34.82 -14.34 0.54
N ASP A 77 -33.60 -14.48 0.03
CA ASP A 77 -32.95 -13.49 -0.82
C ASP A 77 -33.69 -13.31 -2.17
N GLU A 78 -34.17 -14.39 -2.80
CA GLU A 78 -35.01 -14.34 -4.01
C GLU A 78 -36.32 -13.55 -3.75
N PHE A 79 -36.89 -13.68 -2.55
CA PHE A 79 -38.07 -12.93 -2.14
C PHE A 79 -37.79 -11.44 -1.91
N ALA A 80 -36.71 -11.13 -1.20
CA ALA A 80 -36.25 -9.76 -0.96
C ALA A 80 -35.89 -9.04 -2.28
N TYR A 81 -35.29 -9.76 -3.24
CA TYR A 81 -35.04 -9.27 -4.59
C TYR A 81 -36.33 -8.85 -5.29
N GLU A 82 -37.36 -9.70 -5.33
CA GLU A 82 -38.62 -9.40 -6.03
C GLU A 82 -39.38 -8.23 -5.38
N ILE A 83 -39.30 -8.07 -4.04
CA ILE A 83 -39.78 -6.88 -3.33
C ILE A 83 -39.08 -5.61 -3.83
N LEU A 84 -37.73 -5.60 -3.81
CA LEU A 84 -36.94 -4.43 -4.20
C LEU A 84 -37.14 -4.10 -5.69
N ARG A 85 -37.16 -5.12 -6.54
CA ARG A 85 -37.42 -4.99 -7.97
C ARG A 85 -38.78 -4.34 -8.23
N ARG A 86 -39.85 -4.76 -7.56
CA ARG A 86 -41.17 -4.12 -7.71
C ARG A 86 -41.19 -2.67 -7.22
N LYS A 87 -40.50 -2.36 -6.12
CA LYS A 87 -40.35 -0.97 -5.63
C LYS A 87 -39.65 -0.09 -6.69
N VAL A 88 -38.63 -0.61 -7.38
CA VAL A 88 -37.94 0.06 -8.51
C VAL A 88 -38.83 0.15 -9.77
N GLU A 89 -39.53 -0.91 -10.15
CA GLU A 89 -40.42 -0.93 -11.33
C GLU A 89 -41.63 0.02 -11.19
N ILE A 90 -42.20 0.14 -9.98
CA ILE A 90 -43.27 1.13 -9.68
C ILE A 90 -42.72 2.56 -9.76
N ARG A 91 -41.49 2.79 -9.26
CA ARG A 91 -40.83 4.09 -9.28
C ARG A 91 -40.51 4.58 -10.70
N ASN A 92 -40.11 3.67 -11.59
CA ASN A 92 -39.65 3.98 -12.94
C ASN A 92 -40.78 4.03 -13.99
N GLN A 93 -42.03 4.35 -13.60
CA GLN A 93 -43.18 4.32 -14.52
C GLN A 93 -43.20 5.45 -15.57
N MET A 94 -42.41 5.28 -16.64
CA MET A 94 -42.84 5.64 -17.98
C MET A 94 -42.61 4.50 -18.98
N LYS A 95 -43.72 4.07 -19.62
CA LYS A 95 -43.81 3.19 -20.80
C LYS A 95 -43.32 1.73 -20.66
N ARG A 96 -44.20 0.86 -20.12
CA ARG A 96 -44.69 -0.39 -20.80
C ARG A 96 -45.78 -1.12 -20.02
N LYS A 97 -47.05 -0.77 -20.26
CA LYS A 97 -48.24 -1.35 -19.57
C LYS A 97 -48.67 -2.76 -20.03
N VAL A 98 -47.92 -3.45 -20.90
CA VAL A 98 -48.46 -4.61 -21.68
C VAL A 98 -47.72 -5.95 -21.48
N PHE A 99 -46.57 -6.00 -20.78
CA PHE A 99 -45.86 -7.27 -20.53
C PHE A 99 -46.34 -8.06 -19.28
N PHE A 100 -47.41 -7.61 -18.63
CA PHE A 100 -47.80 -8.05 -17.28
C PHE A 100 -48.44 -9.45 -17.15
N PHE A 101 -48.74 -10.16 -18.26
CA PHE A 101 -49.56 -11.39 -18.21
C PHE A 101 -48.86 -12.71 -18.58
N PHE A 102 -47.66 -12.69 -19.19
CA PHE A 102 -47.05 -13.90 -19.76
C PHE A 102 -45.57 -14.12 -19.37
N SER A 103 -45.23 -13.86 -18.12
CA SER A 103 -43.88 -14.06 -17.56
C SER A 103 -43.96 -14.59 -16.12
N SER A 104 -42.86 -15.17 -15.61
CA SER A 104 -42.66 -15.48 -14.18
C SER A 104 -42.81 -14.26 -13.26
N SER A 105 -42.89 -13.06 -13.83
CA SER A 105 -43.22 -11.79 -13.17
C SER A 105 -44.68 -11.65 -12.69
N ASN A 106 -45.56 -12.64 -12.90
CA ASN A 106 -46.92 -12.62 -12.31
C ASN A 106 -46.82 -12.75 -10.77
N PRO A 107 -47.30 -11.77 -9.98
CA PRO A 107 -47.17 -11.78 -8.52
C PRO A 107 -47.76 -13.01 -7.84
N PHE A 108 -48.87 -13.56 -8.34
CA PHE A 108 -49.50 -14.75 -7.79
C PHE A 108 -48.72 -16.02 -8.13
N ALA A 109 -48.25 -16.16 -9.38
CA ALA A 109 -47.46 -17.32 -9.81
C ALA A 109 -46.12 -17.41 -9.07
N PHE A 110 -45.44 -16.26 -8.88
CA PHE A 110 -44.22 -16.18 -8.07
C PHE A 110 -44.47 -16.61 -6.62
N ARG A 111 -45.54 -16.10 -5.98
CA ARG A 111 -45.91 -16.45 -4.60
C ARG A 111 -46.24 -17.94 -4.43
N ILE A 112 -46.93 -18.57 -5.39
CA ILE A 112 -47.23 -20.01 -5.35
C ILE A 112 -45.93 -20.83 -5.46
N ASN A 113 -45.02 -20.45 -6.35
CA ASN A 113 -43.70 -21.09 -6.48
C ASN A 113 -42.91 -20.97 -5.16
N MET A 114 -42.84 -19.77 -4.59
CA MET A 114 -42.20 -19.49 -3.30
C MET A 114 -42.79 -20.34 -2.16
N ALA A 115 -44.12 -20.43 -2.05
CA ALA A 115 -44.79 -21.26 -1.05
C ALA A 115 -44.42 -22.74 -1.17
N ASN A 116 -44.29 -23.25 -2.40
CA ASN A 116 -43.85 -24.63 -2.65
C ASN A 116 -42.36 -24.85 -2.30
N LYS A 117 -41.49 -23.85 -2.55
CA LYS A 117 -40.09 -23.87 -2.09
C LYS A 117 -40.01 -23.93 -0.56
N ILE A 118 -40.71 -23.05 0.15
CA ILE A 118 -40.75 -23.03 1.63
C ILE A 118 -41.27 -24.36 2.18
N LYS A 119 -42.39 -24.90 1.65
CA LYS A 119 -42.91 -26.22 2.05
C LYS A 119 -41.90 -27.36 1.86
N THR A 120 -41.05 -27.28 0.85
CA THR A 120 -39.99 -28.28 0.59
C THR A 120 -38.84 -28.15 1.60
N MET A 121 -38.50 -26.92 1.99
CA MET A 121 -37.50 -26.66 3.02
C MET A 121 -37.98 -27.04 4.42
N LEU A 122 -39.24 -26.76 4.76
CA LEU A 122 -39.88 -27.19 6.01
C LEU A 122 -39.77 -28.71 6.22
N LYS A 123 -40.18 -29.51 5.23
CA LYS A 123 -40.03 -30.99 5.25
C LYS A 123 -38.58 -31.44 5.42
N SER A 124 -37.62 -30.66 4.89
CA SER A 124 -36.19 -30.95 5.02
C SER A 124 -35.67 -30.63 6.42
N LEU A 125 -36.11 -29.52 7.02
CA LEU A 125 -35.82 -29.14 8.41
C LEU A 125 -36.47 -30.12 9.40
N GLU A 126 -37.72 -30.54 9.20
CA GLU A 126 -38.38 -31.58 10.00
C GLU A 126 -37.58 -32.89 9.98
N LYS A 127 -37.10 -33.32 8.81
CA LYS A 127 -36.29 -34.53 8.66
C LYS A 127 -34.93 -34.43 9.37
N ILE A 128 -34.34 -33.24 9.43
CA ILE A 128 -33.10 -32.97 10.16
C ILE A 128 -33.36 -32.88 11.68
N SER A 129 -34.44 -32.22 12.08
CA SER A 129 -34.89 -32.08 13.48
C SER A 129 -35.27 -33.42 14.11
N ASN A 130 -35.97 -34.29 13.37
CA ASN A 130 -36.28 -35.64 13.86
C ASN A 130 -35.03 -36.49 14.04
N LYS A 131 -34.00 -36.34 13.20
CA LYS A 131 -32.69 -36.98 13.42
C LYS A 131 -31.91 -36.38 14.59
N ALA A 132 -32.14 -35.11 14.94
CA ALA A 132 -31.49 -34.49 16.10
C ALA A 132 -31.84 -35.23 17.40
N LYS A 133 -33.04 -35.81 17.48
CA LYS A 133 -33.53 -36.59 18.63
C LYS A 133 -32.79 -37.92 18.84
N GLU A 134 -31.98 -38.37 17.88
CA GLU A 134 -31.22 -39.64 17.95
C GLU A 134 -29.86 -39.50 18.67
N PHE A 135 -29.43 -38.28 19.03
CA PHE A 135 -28.05 -38.01 19.46
C PHE A 135 -27.81 -37.86 20.97
N ASP A 136 -28.85 -37.79 21.81
CA ASP A 136 -28.80 -37.59 23.28
C ASP A 136 -27.70 -36.60 23.75
N PHE A 137 -28.04 -35.31 23.75
CA PHE A 137 -27.09 -34.20 23.91
C PHE A 137 -26.51 -34.04 25.34
N ALA A 138 -25.42 -34.77 25.63
CA ALA A 138 -24.53 -34.63 26.80
C ALA A 138 -23.04 -35.01 26.48
N ARG A 139 -22.11 -34.75 27.42
CA ARG A 139 -20.68 -34.41 27.19
C ARG A 139 -19.66 -35.50 26.73
N SER A 140 -18.73 -35.04 25.86
CA SER A 140 -17.31 -35.47 25.65
C SER A 140 -17.06 -36.76 24.82
N ILE A 141 -15.91 -37.06 24.16
CA ILE A 141 -14.48 -36.59 24.16
C ILE A 141 -13.91 -36.60 22.70
N ASN A 142 -12.90 -35.74 22.34
CA ASN A 142 -11.87 -35.71 21.23
C ASN A 142 -12.16 -36.36 19.83
N ALA A 143 -11.58 -36.00 18.68
CA ALA A 143 -10.27 -35.39 18.33
C ALA A 143 -10.29 -34.74 16.92
N ILE A 144 -9.39 -33.78 16.64
CA ILE A 144 -9.33 -33.07 15.33
C ILE A 144 -8.32 -33.74 14.37
N PRO A 145 -8.66 -33.98 13.09
CA PRO A 145 -7.74 -34.54 12.09
C PRO A 145 -6.77 -33.49 11.49
N GLU A 146 -5.61 -33.97 11.05
CA GLU A 146 -4.52 -33.17 10.50
C GLU A 146 -4.92 -32.34 9.26
N VAL A 147 -4.32 -31.15 9.16
CA VAL A 147 -4.53 -30.19 8.04
C VAL A 147 -3.17 -29.89 7.41
N ILE A 148 -3.11 -29.92 6.09
CA ILE A 148 -1.88 -29.72 5.29
C ILE A 148 -1.77 -28.23 4.89
N LEU A 149 -0.58 -27.64 5.06
CA LEU A 149 -0.38 -26.20 5.38
C LEU A 149 0.32 -25.33 4.31
N ASN A 150 -0.21 -25.12 3.09
CA ASN A 150 0.46 -24.24 2.11
C ASN A 150 0.57 -22.79 2.61
N ARG A 151 1.76 -22.14 2.59
CA ARG A 151 2.06 -20.82 3.22
C ARG A 151 2.75 -19.82 2.29
N GLU A 152 2.59 -18.51 2.54
CA GLU A 152 3.31 -17.38 1.92
C GLU A 152 3.55 -16.25 2.99
N THR A 153 4.64 -15.45 2.93
CA THR A 153 5.06 -14.40 3.91
C THR A 153 5.89 -13.26 3.25
N ASP A 154 6.02 -12.09 3.89
CA ASP A 154 6.78 -10.91 3.41
C ASP A 154 7.95 -10.44 4.29
N SER A 155 8.61 -9.33 3.90
CA SER A 155 9.80 -8.77 4.57
C SER A 155 9.60 -7.48 5.39
N SER A 156 8.38 -6.94 5.54
CA SER A 156 8.15 -5.65 6.23
C SER A 156 8.04 -5.76 7.75
N LEU A 157 8.62 -4.81 8.49
CA LEU A 157 8.56 -4.72 9.95
C LEU A 157 7.51 -3.68 10.42
N GLU A 158 6.87 -3.96 11.56
CA GLU A 158 6.01 -3.03 12.30
C GLU A 158 6.64 -2.62 13.64
N ASP A 159 6.27 -1.43 14.11
CA ASP A 159 6.74 -0.77 15.33
C ASP A 159 6.08 -1.31 16.62
N ALA A 160 6.02 -2.65 16.75
CA ALA A 160 5.49 -3.33 17.92
C ALA A 160 6.64 -3.75 18.84
N ALA A 161 6.80 -3.09 19.99
CA ALA A 161 7.93 -3.33 20.92
C ALA A 161 8.25 -4.82 21.11
N ILE A 162 9.40 -5.23 20.57
CA ILE A 162 9.84 -6.62 20.51
C ILE A 162 10.67 -6.91 21.76
N VAL A 163 10.14 -7.76 22.64
CA VAL A 163 10.81 -8.16 23.89
C VAL A 163 11.74 -9.36 23.61
N GLY A 164 12.95 -9.34 24.17
CA GLY A 164 13.84 -10.52 24.24
C GLY A 164 14.60 -10.92 22.96
N MET A 165 14.47 -10.19 21.84
CA MET A 165 14.98 -10.66 20.53
C MET A 165 16.35 -10.10 20.10
N GLY A 166 16.97 -9.21 20.90
CA GLY A 166 18.22 -8.53 20.52
C GLY A 166 19.42 -9.47 20.37
N ASP A 167 19.55 -10.42 21.30
CA ASP A 167 20.68 -11.36 21.32
C ASP A 167 20.60 -12.34 20.14
N HIS A 168 19.41 -12.88 19.84
CA HIS A 168 19.18 -13.74 18.67
C HIS A 168 19.42 -13.04 17.33
N VAL A 169 19.12 -11.73 17.21
CA VAL A 169 19.45 -10.95 16.00
C VAL A 169 20.97 -10.86 15.85
N SER A 170 21.67 -10.54 16.95
CA SER A 170 23.13 -10.40 16.96
C SER A 170 23.82 -11.71 16.56
N GLU A 171 23.42 -12.84 17.14
CA GLU A 171 23.97 -14.17 16.85
C GLU A 171 23.82 -14.56 15.38
N ILE A 172 22.64 -14.39 14.78
CA ILE A 172 22.42 -14.73 13.37
C ILE A 172 23.18 -13.77 12.44
N VAL A 173 23.23 -12.47 12.77
CA VAL A 173 24.03 -11.49 12.01
C VAL A 173 25.50 -11.90 12.04
N ASP A 174 26.06 -12.23 13.20
CA ASP A 174 27.45 -12.68 13.32
C ASP A 174 27.73 -13.98 12.54
N LEU A 175 26.82 -14.96 12.59
CA LEU A 175 26.92 -16.17 11.75
C LEU A 175 26.96 -15.83 10.26
N MET A 176 26.10 -14.92 9.78
CA MET A 176 26.06 -14.48 8.38
C MET A 176 27.29 -13.67 7.95
N LEU A 177 27.87 -12.89 8.86
CA LEU A 177 29.08 -12.10 8.62
C LEU A 177 30.33 -12.99 8.56
N ASN A 178 30.38 -14.06 9.36
CA ASN A 178 31.48 -15.03 9.37
C ASN A 178 31.40 -16.08 8.25
N ALA A 179 30.24 -16.24 7.61
CA ALA A 179 29.94 -17.18 6.53
C ALA A 179 30.51 -16.79 5.14
N THR A 180 31.76 -16.34 5.06
CA THR A 180 32.35 -15.75 3.83
C THR A 180 33.00 -16.74 2.86
N ASN A 181 33.41 -17.92 3.34
CA ASN A 181 34.25 -18.85 2.57
C ASN A 181 33.49 -19.90 1.73
N GLU A 182 32.21 -20.14 1.99
CA GLU A 182 31.40 -21.08 1.18
C GLU A 182 30.76 -20.37 -0.04
N GLN A 183 30.49 -21.11 -1.13
CA GLN A 183 29.78 -20.55 -2.29
C GLN A 183 28.31 -20.17 -1.95
N LEU A 184 27.68 -20.98 -1.09
CA LEU A 184 26.31 -20.79 -0.63
C LEU A 184 26.19 -21.35 0.79
N SER A 185 26.14 -20.44 1.76
CA SER A 185 25.94 -20.78 3.17
C SER A 185 24.46 -20.81 3.51
N VAL A 186 24.01 -21.79 4.29
CA VAL A 186 22.60 -21.94 4.68
C VAL A 186 22.48 -22.02 6.20
N ILE A 187 21.72 -21.08 6.76
CA ILE A 187 21.48 -20.91 8.20
C ILE A 187 19.97 -21.18 8.45
N PRO A 188 19.61 -22.36 8.99
CA PRO A 188 18.24 -22.61 9.41
C PRO A 188 17.94 -21.93 10.76
N ILE A 189 16.85 -21.18 10.82
CA ILE A 189 16.18 -20.75 12.04
C ILE A 189 15.08 -21.78 12.34
N VAL A 190 15.25 -22.53 13.42
CA VAL A 190 14.40 -23.66 13.80
C VAL A 190 13.64 -23.31 15.08
N GLY A 191 12.39 -23.76 15.17
CA GLY A 191 11.59 -23.58 16.37
C GLY A 191 10.12 -23.85 16.14
N MET A 192 9.37 -23.94 17.22
CA MET A 192 7.92 -24.19 17.16
C MET A 192 7.17 -23.09 16.38
N PRO A 193 5.96 -23.39 15.87
CA PRO A 193 5.11 -22.38 15.24
C PRO A 193 4.83 -21.20 16.19
N GLY A 194 4.69 -19.98 15.67
CA GLY A 194 4.31 -18.82 16.49
C GLY A 194 5.39 -18.29 17.47
N LEU A 195 6.60 -18.87 17.50
CA LEU A 195 7.74 -18.35 18.28
C LEU A 195 8.32 -17.03 17.74
N GLY A 196 7.96 -16.62 16.51
CA GLY A 196 8.47 -15.38 15.91
C GLY A 196 9.67 -15.57 14.96
N LYS A 197 9.91 -16.78 14.43
CA LYS A 197 10.98 -17.03 13.43
C LYS A 197 10.96 -16.06 12.24
N THR A 198 9.79 -15.86 11.63
CA THR A 198 9.60 -14.87 10.55
C THR A 198 9.91 -13.46 11.03
N THR A 199 9.57 -13.10 12.28
CA THR A 199 9.94 -11.81 12.88
C THR A 199 11.45 -11.68 13.08
N LEU A 200 12.13 -12.74 13.53
CA LEU A 200 13.59 -12.78 13.66
C LEU A 200 14.27 -12.64 12.29
N ALA A 201 13.81 -13.41 11.29
CA ALA A 201 14.27 -13.30 9.92
C ALA A 201 14.00 -11.91 9.33
N LYS A 202 12.84 -11.27 9.61
CA LYS A 202 12.55 -9.88 9.23
C LYS A 202 13.50 -8.87 9.91
N LEU A 203 13.81 -9.06 11.19
CA LEU A 203 14.75 -8.20 11.93
C LEU A 203 16.17 -8.31 11.37
N VAL A 204 16.66 -9.54 11.18
CA VAL A 204 17.97 -9.82 10.56
C VAL A 204 18.00 -9.29 9.13
N TYR A 205 16.97 -9.54 8.32
CA TYR A 205 16.88 -9.08 6.94
C TYR A 205 16.97 -7.56 6.83
N ASN A 206 16.26 -6.82 7.68
CA ASN A 206 16.28 -5.36 7.69
C ASN A 206 17.41 -4.78 8.58
N HIS A 207 18.27 -5.61 9.18
CA HIS A 207 19.37 -5.15 10.02
C HIS A 207 20.39 -4.37 9.20
N GLU A 208 20.89 -3.26 9.73
CA GLU A 208 21.76 -2.35 8.98
C GLU A 208 23.04 -3.04 8.47
N LEU A 209 23.68 -3.87 9.31
CA LEU A 209 24.86 -4.64 8.92
C LEU A 209 24.56 -5.65 7.80
N VAL A 210 23.34 -6.19 7.74
CA VAL A 210 22.93 -7.16 6.71
C VAL A 210 22.63 -6.46 5.40
N GLN A 211 21.85 -5.37 5.42
CA GLN A 211 21.58 -4.56 4.24
C GLN A 211 22.86 -3.96 3.60
N ARG A 212 23.91 -3.73 4.40
CA ARG A 212 25.24 -3.29 3.93
C ARG A 212 26.14 -4.42 3.39
N ASN A 213 25.81 -5.70 3.60
CA ASN A 213 26.69 -6.84 3.26
C ASN A 213 26.23 -7.70 2.07
N PHE A 214 25.04 -7.46 1.52
CA PHE A 214 24.48 -8.18 0.37
C PHE A 214 23.92 -7.21 -0.68
N ASP A 215 24.42 -7.29 -1.92
CA ASP A 215 24.00 -6.46 -3.07
C ASP A 215 22.52 -6.63 -3.46
N LYS A 216 21.97 -7.80 -3.11
CA LYS A 216 20.57 -8.18 -3.33
C LYS A 216 20.04 -8.93 -2.12
N THR A 217 19.07 -8.33 -1.45
CA THR A 217 18.23 -8.96 -0.45
C THR A 217 16.94 -9.43 -1.13
N ILE A 218 16.56 -10.69 -0.92
CA ILE A 218 15.45 -11.37 -1.60
C ILE A 218 14.64 -12.12 -0.55
N TRP A 219 13.34 -11.84 -0.47
CA TRP A 219 12.42 -12.55 0.40
C TRP A 219 11.48 -13.44 -0.43
N ILE A 220 11.37 -14.72 -0.06
CA ILE A 220 10.44 -15.68 -0.63
C ILE A 220 9.92 -16.54 0.51
N CYS A 221 8.62 -16.82 0.49
CA CYS A 221 8.04 -17.85 1.33
C CYS A 221 7.70 -19.08 0.51
N VAL A 222 7.95 -20.25 1.08
CA VAL A 222 7.96 -21.51 0.35
C VAL A 222 6.70 -22.31 0.65
N SER A 223 5.77 -22.35 -0.31
CA SER A 223 4.60 -23.23 -0.25
C SER A 223 4.99 -24.72 -0.15
N ASN A 224 4.14 -25.58 0.43
CA ASN A 224 4.43 -27.02 0.60
C ASN A 224 4.79 -27.72 -0.72
N ASP A 225 4.20 -27.28 -1.83
CA ASP A 225 4.66 -27.69 -3.14
C ASP A 225 6.00 -27.01 -3.45
N PHE A 226 7.07 -27.65 -2.98
CA PHE A 226 8.45 -27.29 -3.23
C PHE A 226 8.77 -27.63 -4.70
N ASP A 227 8.38 -26.71 -5.58
CA ASP A 227 8.72 -26.66 -7.00
C ASP A 227 9.88 -25.66 -7.17
N ASP A 228 11.04 -26.18 -7.56
CA ASP A 228 12.25 -25.38 -7.71
C ASP A 228 12.12 -24.34 -8.83
N LYS A 229 11.41 -24.64 -9.92
CA LYS A 229 11.10 -23.71 -11.01
C LYS A 229 10.14 -22.60 -10.56
N LYS A 230 9.18 -22.88 -9.65
CA LYS A 230 8.34 -21.86 -9.01
C LYS A 230 9.21 -20.90 -8.19
N ILE A 231 9.98 -21.43 -7.24
CA ILE A 231 10.86 -20.66 -6.34
C ILE A 231 11.83 -19.80 -7.15
N LEU A 232 12.53 -20.39 -8.14
CA LEU A 232 13.43 -19.66 -9.04
C LEU A 232 12.74 -18.50 -9.78
N ARG A 233 11.47 -18.65 -10.17
CA ARG A 233 10.74 -17.56 -10.81
C ARG A 233 10.40 -16.45 -9.81
N GLU A 234 10.01 -16.79 -8.59
CA GLU A 234 9.72 -15.80 -7.54
C GLU A 234 10.98 -15.02 -7.13
N ILE A 235 12.17 -15.65 -7.13
CA ILE A 235 13.45 -14.93 -7.02
C ILE A 235 13.55 -13.86 -8.12
N LEU A 236 13.26 -14.21 -9.37
CA LEU A 236 13.39 -13.30 -10.52
C LEU A 236 12.35 -12.18 -10.49
N GLU A 237 11.11 -12.44 -10.10
CA GLU A 237 10.06 -11.44 -9.97
C GLU A 237 10.33 -10.47 -8.82
N SER A 238 10.84 -10.97 -7.69
CA SER A 238 11.29 -10.16 -6.54
C SER A 238 12.43 -9.21 -6.91
N LEU A 239 13.44 -9.70 -7.65
CA LEU A 239 14.57 -8.90 -8.15
C LEU A 239 14.17 -7.83 -9.18
N THR A 240 13.26 -8.16 -10.10
CA THR A 240 12.90 -7.29 -11.24
C THR A 240 11.70 -6.39 -10.98
N ARG A 241 10.96 -6.62 -9.89
CA ARG A 241 9.70 -5.93 -9.51
C ARG A 241 8.62 -5.94 -10.60
N ASN A 242 8.68 -6.92 -11.50
CA ASN A 242 7.76 -7.09 -12.64
C ASN A 242 7.36 -8.57 -12.78
N PRO A 243 6.12 -8.88 -13.20
CA PRO A 243 5.70 -10.26 -13.44
C PRO A 243 6.48 -10.87 -14.62
N CYS A 244 6.99 -12.08 -14.45
CA CYS A 244 7.91 -12.70 -15.38
C CYS A 244 7.17 -13.48 -16.49
N ALA A 245 7.39 -13.13 -17.76
CA ALA A 245 6.76 -13.81 -18.89
C ALA A 245 7.41 -15.16 -19.28
N LEU A 246 8.52 -15.54 -18.64
CA LEU A 246 9.36 -16.66 -19.08
C LEU A 246 8.81 -18.04 -18.68
N GLN A 247 8.78 -18.94 -19.66
CA GLN A 247 8.10 -20.25 -19.57
C GLN A 247 9.01 -21.41 -19.17
N THR A 248 10.28 -21.40 -19.62
CA THR A 248 11.22 -22.52 -19.43
C THR A 248 12.17 -22.26 -18.27
N LYS A 249 12.55 -23.33 -17.57
CA LYS A 249 13.49 -23.26 -16.43
C LYS A 249 14.81 -22.63 -16.86
N ASP A 250 15.36 -23.04 -18.01
CA ASP A 250 16.54 -22.44 -18.63
C ASP A 250 16.47 -20.94 -18.89
N ALA A 251 15.31 -20.40 -19.31
CA ALA A 251 15.17 -18.97 -19.55
C ALA A 251 15.13 -18.17 -18.24
N ILE A 252 14.46 -18.72 -17.21
CA ILE A 252 14.45 -18.17 -15.85
C ILE A 252 15.88 -18.21 -15.28
N LEU A 253 16.57 -19.35 -15.36
CA LEU A 253 17.96 -19.51 -14.94
C LEU A 253 18.92 -18.55 -15.66
N LYS A 254 18.79 -18.37 -16.99
CA LYS A 254 19.60 -17.40 -17.76
C LYS A 254 19.36 -15.96 -17.32
N SER A 255 18.13 -15.62 -16.95
CA SER A 255 17.79 -14.26 -16.48
C SER A 255 18.26 -14.04 -15.04
N LEU A 256 18.03 -15.00 -14.13
CA LEU A 256 18.62 -14.99 -12.79
C LEU A 256 20.15 -14.91 -12.84
N LYS A 257 20.79 -15.68 -13.71
CA LYS A 257 22.25 -15.67 -13.93
C LYS A 257 22.78 -14.37 -14.56
N LYS A 258 21.90 -13.48 -15.01
CA LYS A 258 22.22 -12.10 -15.41
C LYS A 258 21.98 -11.13 -14.26
N GLU A 259 20.84 -11.23 -13.56
CA GLU A 259 20.48 -10.32 -12.45
C GLU A 259 21.34 -10.53 -11.19
N LEU A 260 21.61 -11.80 -10.84
CA LEU A 260 22.46 -12.25 -9.73
C LEU A 260 23.88 -12.62 -10.19
N GLN A 261 24.31 -12.19 -11.38
CA GLN A 261 25.68 -12.49 -11.82
C GLN A 261 26.67 -11.89 -10.82
N LYS A 262 27.32 -12.76 -10.03
CA LYS A 262 28.47 -12.42 -9.17
C LYS A 262 28.21 -11.28 -8.17
N LYS A 263 26.94 -11.10 -7.80
CA LYS A 263 26.47 -10.27 -6.69
C LYS A 263 26.25 -11.17 -5.47
N ARG A 264 26.72 -10.78 -4.29
CA ARG A 264 26.35 -11.45 -3.05
C ARG A 264 24.87 -11.22 -2.78
N TYR A 265 24.11 -12.29 -2.71
CA TYR A 265 22.71 -12.22 -2.33
C TYR A 265 22.44 -12.84 -0.96
N LEU A 266 21.47 -12.24 -0.27
CA LEU A 266 20.74 -12.86 0.82
C LEU A 266 19.40 -13.33 0.25
N LEU A 267 19.15 -14.63 0.35
CA LEU A 267 17.84 -15.22 0.06
C LEU A 267 17.21 -15.68 1.38
N VAL A 268 16.05 -15.14 1.73
CA VAL A 268 15.22 -15.72 2.79
C VAL A 268 14.24 -16.69 2.12
N LEU A 269 14.29 -17.95 2.55
CA LEU A 269 13.29 -18.98 2.28
C LEU A 269 12.50 -19.18 3.58
N ASP A 270 11.40 -18.45 3.73
CA ASP A 270 10.58 -18.49 4.94
C ASP A 270 9.62 -19.70 4.92
N ASP A 271 9.45 -20.33 6.09
CA ASP A 271 8.54 -21.44 6.39
C ASP A 271 8.68 -22.67 5.48
N VAL A 272 9.92 -23.16 5.28
CA VAL A 272 10.20 -24.37 4.48
C VAL A 272 9.81 -25.66 5.22
N TRP A 273 9.10 -26.54 4.52
CA TRP A 273 8.55 -27.79 5.06
C TRP A 273 9.04 -29.08 4.39
N ASN A 274 9.78 -28.99 3.29
CA ASN A 274 10.01 -30.15 2.43
C ASN A 274 11.22 -30.98 2.89
N GLU A 275 10.99 -32.27 3.17
CA GLU A 275 11.99 -33.23 3.66
C GLU A 275 12.59 -34.12 2.54
N ASP A 276 12.33 -33.81 1.26
CA ASP A 276 12.94 -34.48 0.10
C ASP A 276 14.30 -33.83 -0.21
N ASP A 277 15.37 -34.52 0.17
CA ASP A 277 16.76 -34.11 -0.04
C ASP A 277 17.06 -33.81 -1.52
N ARG A 278 16.54 -34.62 -2.44
CA ARG A 278 16.75 -34.46 -3.90
C ARG A 278 16.15 -33.18 -4.45
N LYS A 279 15.01 -32.74 -3.90
CA LYS A 279 14.37 -31.47 -4.29
C LYS A 279 15.21 -30.29 -3.83
N TRP A 280 15.71 -30.32 -2.60
CA TRP A 280 16.65 -29.31 -2.12
C TRP A 280 17.94 -29.31 -2.94
N ASP A 281 18.57 -30.46 -3.18
CA ASP A 281 19.79 -30.57 -3.98
C ASP A 281 19.60 -30.05 -5.41
N THR A 282 18.41 -30.23 -6.00
CA THR A 282 18.10 -29.69 -7.32
C THR A 282 18.01 -28.15 -7.30
N LEU A 283 17.33 -27.56 -6.31
CA LEU A 283 17.28 -26.10 -6.15
C LEU A 283 18.66 -25.53 -5.80
N ARG A 284 19.39 -26.16 -4.88
CA ARG A 284 20.76 -25.81 -4.49
C ARG A 284 21.70 -25.85 -5.68
N SER A 285 21.64 -26.90 -6.51
CA SER A 285 22.39 -27.00 -7.76
C SER A 285 22.04 -25.89 -8.76
N CYS A 286 20.77 -25.47 -8.80
CA CYS A 286 20.36 -24.32 -9.60
C CYS A 286 20.93 -22.99 -9.04
N LEU A 287 20.89 -22.77 -7.72
CA LEU A 287 21.44 -21.59 -7.06
C LEU A 287 22.97 -21.49 -7.25
N LEU A 288 23.70 -22.59 -7.01
CA LEU A 288 25.14 -22.73 -7.30
C LEU A 288 25.44 -22.55 -8.80
N GLY A 289 24.52 -22.97 -9.67
CA GLY A 289 24.63 -22.79 -11.12
C GLY A 289 24.32 -21.37 -11.61
N ILE A 290 23.52 -20.60 -10.87
CA ILE A 290 23.22 -19.18 -11.13
C ILE A 290 24.42 -18.32 -10.78
N ASN A 291 24.96 -18.48 -9.58
CA ASN A 291 26.03 -17.62 -9.07
C ASN A 291 27.20 -18.43 -8.47
N SER A 292 28.41 -18.08 -8.89
CA SER A 292 29.68 -18.69 -8.47
C SER A 292 30.53 -17.80 -7.55
N SER A 293 30.01 -16.66 -7.08
CA SER A 293 30.67 -15.88 -6.02
C SER A 293 30.53 -16.57 -4.65
N ALA A 294 31.49 -16.34 -3.75
CA ALA A 294 31.42 -16.82 -2.37
C ALA A 294 30.62 -15.89 -1.46
N GLY A 295 30.19 -16.40 -0.31
CA GLY A 295 29.49 -15.65 0.74
C GLY A 295 28.05 -15.27 0.41
N ASN A 296 27.37 -15.98 -0.51
CA ASN A 296 25.90 -15.91 -0.63
C ASN A 296 25.29 -16.61 0.59
N ASN A 297 24.27 -16.01 1.21
CA ASN A 297 23.61 -16.60 2.38
C ASN A 297 22.14 -16.92 2.07
N VAL A 298 21.69 -18.05 2.58
CA VAL A 298 20.27 -18.42 2.62
C VAL A 298 19.85 -18.53 4.08
N ILE A 299 18.93 -17.66 4.51
CA ILE A 299 18.19 -17.89 5.75
C ILE A 299 17.03 -18.81 5.40
N VAL A 300 16.93 -19.94 6.08
CA VAL A 300 15.76 -20.82 6.00
C VAL A 300 15.03 -20.71 7.32
N THR A 301 13.75 -20.37 7.36
CA THR A 301 12.97 -20.60 8.58
C THR A 301 12.19 -21.91 8.44
N THR A 302 12.20 -22.74 9.48
CA THR A 302 11.50 -24.03 9.46
C THR A 302 11.02 -24.43 10.85
N ARG A 303 10.12 -25.41 10.88
CA ARG A 303 9.60 -26.07 12.09
C ARG A 303 10.21 -27.45 12.29
N SER A 304 10.78 -28.05 11.24
CA SER A 304 11.34 -29.40 11.27
C SER A 304 12.86 -29.36 11.38
N ASP A 305 13.37 -30.00 12.42
CA ASP A 305 14.80 -30.31 12.58
C ASP A 305 15.34 -31.20 11.45
N ILE A 306 14.48 -31.97 10.79
CA ILE A 306 14.86 -32.79 9.63
C ILE A 306 15.12 -31.88 8.43
N VAL A 307 14.21 -30.94 8.12
CA VAL A 307 14.40 -29.92 7.07
C VAL A 307 15.66 -29.08 7.36
N ALA A 308 15.83 -28.63 8.60
CA ALA A 308 17.02 -27.89 9.01
C ALA A 308 18.31 -28.68 8.76
N ARG A 309 18.31 -29.98 9.12
CA ARG A 309 19.46 -30.87 8.90
C ARG A 309 19.73 -31.19 7.43
N ILE A 310 18.70 -31.25 6.59
CA ILE A 310 18.83 -31.44 5.12
C ILE A 310 19.42 -30.19 4.47
N MET A 311 18.95 -29.00 4.88
CA MET A 311 19.29 -27.76 4.18
C MET A 311 20.58 -27.09 4.66
N LYS A 312 20.97 -27.29 5.92
CA LYS A 312 22.08 -26.54 6.54
C LYS A 312 23.45 -26.77 5.91
N THR A 313 24.24 -25.71 5.91
CA THR A 313 25.71 -25.80 5.82
C THR A 313 26.38 -25.25 7.08
N ILE A 314 25.72 -24.34 7.79
CA ILE A 314 26.16 -23.74 9.07
C ILE A 314 25.31 -24.30 10.23
N HIS A 315 25.71 -24.02 11.47
CA HIS A 315 24.91 -24.37 12.65
C HIS A 315 23.49 -23.79 12.56
N GLN A 316 22.51 -24.52 13.10
CA GLN A 316 21.10 -24.13 13.06
C GLN A 316 20.75 -23.33 14.32
N HIS A 317 20.11 -22.17 14.13
CA HIS A 317 19.69 -21.30 15.22
C HIS A 317 18.39 -21.82 15.81
N HIS A 318 18.40 -22.25 17.07
CA HIS A 318 17.19 -22.64 17.78
C HIS A 318 16.56 -21.43 18.48
N MET A 319 15.30 -21.13 18.15
CA MET A 319 14.51 -20.21 18.96
C MET A 319 14.04 -20.90 20.22
N GLU A 320 14.46 -20.37 21.38
CA GLU A 320 13.97 -20.81 22.68
C GLU A 320 12.53 -20.34 22.93
N LYS A 321 11.90 -20.95 23.95
CA LYS A 321 10.59 -20.53 24.44
C LYS A 321 10.77 -19.35 25.40
N LEU A 322 9.92 -18.33 25.28
CA LEU A 322 9.90 -17.21 26.23
C LEU A 322 9.60 -17.71 27.66
N SER A 323 10.10 -16.99 28.66
CA SER A 323 9.72 -17.22 30.05
C SER A 323 8.25 -16.84 30.31
N ASP A 324 7.66 -17.40 31.37
CA ASP A 324 6.29 -17.08 31.79
C ASP A 324 6.11 -15.58 32.11
N ASP A 325 7.16 -14.93 32.62
CA ASP A 325 7.18 -13.47 32.90
C ASP A 325 7.26 -12.62 31.62
N GLU A 326 7.95 -13.07 30.57
CA GLU A 326 7.95 -12.40 29.26
C GLU A 326 6.62 -12.58 28.53
N CYS A 327 6.04 -13.79 28.56
CA CYS A 327 4.67 -14.01 28.11
C CYS A 327 3.67 -13.14 28.88
N TRP A 328 3.82 -13.00 30.20
CA TRP A 328 3.01 -12.10 31.00
C TRP A 328 3.24 -10.62 30.63
N SER A 329 4.48 -10.20 30.36
CA SER A 329 4.78 -8.84 29.89
C SER A 329 4.05 -8.50 28.58
N ILE A 330 4.04 -9.43 27.62
CA ILE A 330 3.29 -9.32 26.35
C ILE A 330 1.78 -9.19 26.61
N ILE A 331 1.21 -10.04 27.48
CA ILE A 331 -0.21 -9.99 27.86
C ILE A 331 -0.55 -8.69 28.57
N LYS A 332 0.20 -8.34 29.63
CA LYS A 332 0.00 -7.16 30.48
C LYS A 332 -0.01 -5.88 29.66
N LYS A 333 0.92 -5.73 28.71
CA LYS A 333 0.96 -4.58 27.80
C LYS A 333 -0.28 -4.43 26.91
N ARG A 334 -1.01 -5.52 26.63
CA ARG A 334 -2.25 -5.51 25.82
C ARG A 334 -3.50 -5.21 26.65
N VAL A 335 -3.56 -5.64 27.90
CA VAL A 335 -4.71 -5.43 28.80
C VAL A 335 -4.65 -4.08 29.53
N SER A 336 -3.46 -3.56 29.82
CA SER A 336 -3.27 -2.26 30.49
C SER A 336 -3.43 -1.08 29.53
N LYS A 337 -4.68 -0.71 29.23
CA LYS A 337 -5.03 0.57 28.57
C LYS A 337 -4.87 1.73 29.58
N GLU A 338 -4.50 2.92 29.10
CA GLU A 338 -3.89 4.05 29.86
C GLU A 338 -4.66 4.65 31.07
N ARG A 339 -5.78 4.08 31.56
CA ARG A 339 -6.59 4.70 32.64
C ARG A 339 -7.12 3.78 33.75
N ILE A 340 -6.88 2.47 33.73
CA ILE A 340 -7.33 1.57 34.82
C ILE A 340 -6.21 0.59 35.22
N PRO A 341 -5.72 0.60 36.47
CA PRO A 341 -4.82 -0.42 36.99
C PRO A 341 -5.52 -1.79 37.08
N LEU A 342 -4.80 -2.86 36.75
CA LEU A 342 -5.30 -4.24 36.94
C LEU A 342 -5.50 -4.54 38.44
N SER A 343 -6.54 -5.29 38.78
CA SER A 343 -6.68 -5.81 40.15
C SER A 343 -5.61 -6.88 40.44
N LYS A 344 -5.27 -7.09 41.71
CA LYS A 344 -4.29 -8.11 42.09
C LYS A 344 -4.74 -9.52 41.65
N ALA A 345 -6.03 -9.83 41.77
CA ALA A 345 -6.59 -11.09 41.29
C ALA A 345 -6.49 -11.24 39.76
N GLN A 346 -6.74 -10.17 38.99
CA GLN A 346 -6.54 -10.16 37.54
C GLN A 346 -5.07 -10.38 37.15
N GLU A 347 -4.11 -9.79 37.86
CA GLU A 347 -2.69 -10.10 37.64
C GLU A 347 -2.36 -11.56 37.92
N ASP A 348 -2.90 -12.15 38.99
CA ASP A 348 -2.62 -13.53 39.36
C ASP A 348 -3.25 -14.54 38.37
N ILE A 349 -4.48 -14.29 37.93
CA ILE A 349 -5.14 -15.06 36.85
C ILE A 349 -4.38 -14.90 35.53
N GLY A 350 -3.99 -13.67 35.19
CA GLY A 350 -3.27 -13.35 33.96
C GLY A 350 -1.88 -13.99 33.90
N ARG A 351 -1.17 -14.06 35.02
CA ARG A 351 0.08 -14.81 35.17
C ARG A 351 -0.12 -16.31 35.02
N GLU A 352 -1.18 -16.89 35.58
CA GLU A 352 -1.48 -18.31 35.36
C GLU A 352 -1.84 -18.61 33.89
N ILE A 353 -2.54 -17.70 33.20
CA ILE A 353 -2.77 -17.78 31.74
C ILE A 353 -1.44 -17.64 30.97
N ALA A 354 -0.50 -16.81 31.42
CA ALA A 354 0.82 -16.69 30.81
C ALA A 354 1.59 -18.02 30.83
N LYS A 355 1.55 -18.78 31.94
CA LYS A 355 2.13 -20.14 31.99
C LYS A 355 1.53 -21.09 30.96
N ARG A 356 0.22 -20.97 30.70
CA ARG A 356 -0.49 -21.76 29.68
C ARG A 356 -0.09 -21.38 28.24
N CYS A 357 0.62 -20.27 28.04
CA CYS A 357 1.18 -19.89 26.74
C CYS A 357 2.42 -20.70 26.36
N GLN A 358 3.05 -21.40 27.33
CA GLN A 358 4.26 -22.21 27.15
C GLN A 358 5.39 -21.49 26.38
N GLY A 359 5.60 -20.20 26.66
CA GLY A 359 6.62 -19.40 26.02
C GLY A 359 6.39 -19.04 24.55
N ILE A 360 5.16 -19.16 24.04
CA ILE A 360 4.84 -18.86 22.64
C ILE A 360 4.31 -17.42 22.50
N PRO A 361 5.10 -16.45 21.97
CA PRO A 361 4.69 -15.05 21.88
C PRO A 361 3.41 -14.80 21.09
N LEU A 362 3.14 -15.54 20.00
CA LEU A 362 1.86 -15.42 19.28
C LEU A 362 0.65 -15.76 20.17
N VAL A 363 0.78 -16.80 21.00
CA VAL A 363 -0.29 -17.22 21.92
C VAL A 363 -0.50 -16.16 22.99
N ALA A 364 0.56 -15.67 23.62
CA ALA A 364 0.49 -14.58 24.59
C ALA A 364 -0.16 -13.32 24.00
N ARG A 365 0.18 -12.96 22.75
CA ARG A 365 -0.38 -11.82 22.02
C ARG A 365 -1.88 -11.96 21.76
N VAL A 366 -2.33 -13.13 21.32
CA VAL A 366 -3.75 -13.42 21.02
C VAL A 366 -4.59 -13.53 22.29
N LEU A 367 -4.10 -14.19 23.34
CA LEU A 367 -4.80 -14.27 24.63
C LEU A 367 -4.89 -12.90 25.30
N GLY A 368 -3.81 -12.13 25.32
CA GLY A 368 -3.82 -10.74 25.80
C GLY A 368 -4.79 -9.85 25.02
N GLY A 369 -4.90 -10.04 23.70
CA GLY A 369 -5.94 -9.40 22.88
C GLY A 369 -7.36 -9.82 23.27
N THR A 370 -7.59 -11.11 23.47
CA THR A 370 -8.89 -11.70 23.90
C THR A 370 -9.33 -11.18 25.27
N MET A 371 -8.37 -10.94 26.18
CA MET A 371 -8.60 -10.40 27.52
C MET A 371 -8.73 -8.88 27.54
N SER A 372 -8.20 -8.16 26.54
CA SER A 372 -8.11 -6.68 26.52
C SER A 372 -9.45 -5.92 26.53
N ASN A 373 -10.56 -6.62 26.27
CA ASN A 373 -11.92 -6.08 26.27
C ASN A 373 -12.81 -6.72 27.36
N LYS A 374 -12.23 -7.52 28.27
CA LYS A 374 -12.94 -8.22 29.35
C LYS A 374 -12.64 -7.54 30.68
N ILE A 375 -13.67 -6.91 31.27
CA ILE A 375 -13.54 -6.07 32.46
C ILE A 375 -13.66 -6.91 33.74
N GLU A 376 -14.52 -7.95 33.72
CA GLU A 376 -14.83 -8.73 34.91
C GLU A 376 -13.83 -9.89 35.13
N GLU A 377 -13.47 -10.11 36.39
CA GLU A 377 -12.60 -11.21 36.81
C GLU A 377 -13.17 -12.59 36.42
N GLY A 378 -14.50 -12.75 36.47
CA GLY A 378 -15.20 -13.97 36.09
C GLY A 378 -14.96 -14.38 34.63
N GLU A 379 -14.78 -13.40 33.72
CA GLU A 379 -14.47 -13.68 32.31
C GLU A 379 -13.03 -14.16 32.11
N TRP A 380 -12.09 -13.66 32.93
CA TRP A 380 -10.70 -14.12 32.91
C TRP A 380 -10.59 -15.53 33.52
N LEU A 381 -11.32 -15.80 34.60
CA LEU A 381 -11.46 -17.14 35.18
C LEU A 381 -12.09 -18.14 34.19
N ALA A 382 -13.03 -17.72 33.35
CA ALA A 382 -13.62 -18.58 32.31
C ALA A 382 -12.57 -19.00 31.26
N ILE A 383 -11.70 -18.06 30.84
CA ILE A 383 -10.57 -18.37 29.94
C ILE A 383 -9.59 -19.33 30.65
N GLN A 384 -9.19 -19.02 31.88
CA GLN A 384 -8.25 -19.85 32.66
C GLN A 384 -8.75 -21.28 32.90
N LYS A 385 -10.05 -21.46 33.14
CA LYS A 385 -10.68 -22.76 33.45
C LYS A 385 -11.21 -23.51 32.22
N SER A 386 -10.91 -23.04 31.01
CA SER A 386 -11.37 -23.68 29.77
C SER A 386 -10.91 -25.14 29.67
N GLU A 387 -11.82 -26.04 29.31
CA GLU A 387 -11.52 -27.48 29.12
C GLU A 387 -10.45 -27.71 28.02
N VAL A 388 -10.27 -26.76 27.09
CA VAL A 388 -9.27 -26.79 26.01
C VAL A 388 -7.85 -27.03 26.56
N TRP A 389 -7.51 -26.46 27.72
CA TRP A 389 -6.19 -26.65 28.35
C TRP A 389 -5.87 -28.10 28.73
N SER A 390 -6.89 -28.95 28.89
CA SER A 390 -6.71 -30.38 29.22
C SER A 390 -6.44 -31.27 28.00
N SER A 391 -6.64 -30.75 26.79
CA SER A 391 -6.56 -31.49 25.52
C SER A 391 -5.23 -31.34 24.78
N LEU A 392 -4.29 -30.57 25.33
CA LEU A 392 -3.05 -30.16 24.66
C LEU A 392 -1.99 -31.28 24.70
N ARG A 393 -1.71 -31.90 23.54
CA ARG A 393 -0.49 -32.71 23.27
C ARG A 393 -0.12 -32.60 21.78
N GLY A 394 1.17 -32.33 21.49
CA GLY A 394 1.72 -32.32 20.13
C GLY A 394 1.46 -31.04 19.33
N GLU A 395 1.85 -31.00 18.05
CA GLU A 395 1.86 -29.75 17.23
C GLU A 395 0.49 -29.04 17.09
N ASN A 396 -0.61 -29.76 17.31
CA ASN A 396 -1.98 -29.22 17.33
C ASN A 396 -2.29 -28.33 18.55
N GLU A 397 -1.38 -28.24 19.51
CA GLU A 397 -1.46 -27.43 20.72
C GLU A 397 -1.69 -25.94 20.40
N ILE A 398 -0.96 -25.38 19.45
CA ILE A 398 -1.04 -23.94 19.12
C ILE A 398 -2.35 -23.60 18.41
N LEU A 399 -2.82 -24.43 17.47
CA LEU A 399 -4.11 -24.24 16.81
C LEU A 399 -5.27 -24.36 17.80
N SER A 400 -5.15 -25.24 18.80
CA SER A 400 -6.13 -25.37 19.89
C SER A 400 -6.20 -24.11 20.77
N ILE A 401 -5.06 -23.46 21.05
CA ILE A 401 -5.04 -22.22 21.83
C ILE A 401 -5.50 -21.00 21.00
N LEU A 402 -5.16 -20.93 19.71
CA LEU A 402 -5.71 -19.91 18.81
C LEU A 402 -7.24 -20.07 18.64
N LYS A 403 -7.71 -21.32 18.58
CA LYS A 403 -9.14 -21.65 18.55
C LYS A 403 -9.86 -21.15 19.81
N LEU A 404 -9.22 -21.12 20.98
CA LEU A 404 -9.82 -20.54 22.19
C LEU A 404 -10.21 -19.07 22.00
N SER A 405 -9.39 -18.27 21.30
CA SER A 405 -9.73 -16.88 20.97
C SER A 405 -10.91 -16.80 20.00
N PHE A 406 -10.90 -17.62 18.95
CA PHE A 406 -12.03 -17.74 18.01
C PHE A 406 -13.33 -18.15 18.73
N ASP A 407 -13.29 -19.12 19.64
CA ASP A 407 -14.46 -19.64 20.34
C ASP A 407 -15.12 -18.57 21.25
N HIS A 408 -14.35 -17.57 21.71
CA HIS A 408 -14.86 -16.41 22.46
C HIS A 408 -15.40 -15.26 21.59
N LEU A 409 -15.25 -15.31 20.26
CA LEU A 409 -15.85 -14.33 19.35
C LEU A 409 -17.39 -14.50 19.26
N SER A 410 -18.09 -13.41 18.96
CA SER A 410 -19.53 -13.46 18.67
C SER A 410 -19.81 -14.26 17.38
N PRO A 411 -21.01 -14.86 17.20
CA PRO A 411 -21.35 -15.66 16.03
C PRO A 411 -21.07 -14.97 14.68
N SER A 412 -21.29 -13.66 14.63
CA SER A 412 -21.11 -12.80 13.45
C SER A 412 -19.64 -12.51 13.17
N LEU A 413 -18.85 -12.25 14.22
CA LEU A 413 -17.39 -12.14 14.13
C LEU A 413 -16.73 -13.45 13.70
N LYS A 414 -17.22 -14.61 14.18
CA LYS A 414 -16.77 -15.94 13.73
C LYS A 414 -16.95 -16.15 12.22
N SER A 415 -18.02 -15.59 11.65
CA SER A 415 -18.28 -15.65 10.20
C SER A 415 -17.38 -14.69 9.41
N CYS A 416 -17.16 -13.48 9.93
CA CYS A 416 -16.22 -12.52 9.35
C CYS A 416 -14.78 -13.06 9.33
N PHE A 417 -14.35 -13.66 10.46
CA PHE A 417 -13.04 -14.29 10.61
C PHE A 417 -12.84 -15.47 9.65
N SER A 418 -13.78 -16.42 9.63
CA SER A 418 -13.68 -17.61 8.77
C SER A 418 -13.83 -17.28 7.27
N TYR A 419 -14.48 -16.17 6.92
CA TYR A 419 -14.48 -15.66 5.55
C TYR A 419 -13.07 -15.27 5.09
N CYS A 420 -12.22 -14.72 5.98
CA CYS A 420 -10.86 -14.30 5.63
C CYS A 420 -9.99 -15.44 5.06
N ALA A 421 -10.35 -16.70 5.33
CA ALA A 421 -9.72 -17.86 4.72
C ALA A 421 -9.79 -17.86 3.18
N ILE A 422 -10.77 -17.17 2.55
CA ILE A 422 -10.91 -17.09 1.09
C ILE A 422 -9.73 -16.36 0.44
N PHE A 423 -9.14 -15.40 1.16
CA PHE A 423 -7.95 -14.71 0.69
C PHE A 423 -6.76 -15.68 0.72
N PRO A 424 -5.79 -15.55 -0.21
CA PRO A 424 -4.51 -16.22 -0.07
C PRO A 424 -3.86 -15.90 1.27
N LYS A 425 -2.93 -16.74 1.71
CA LYS A 425 -2.04 -16.33 2.79
C LYS A 425 -1.22 -15.13 2.37
N ASP A 426 -0.87 -14.34 3.37
CA ASP A 426 -0.17 -13.08 3.23
C ASP A 426 -0.82 -12.04 2.31
N TYR A 427 -2.08 -12.25 1.92
CA TYR A 427 -2.84 -11.28 1.15
C TYR A 427 -3.03 -10.01 1.98
N GLU A 428 -2.62 -8.88 1.41
CA GLU A 428 -2.87 -7.56 1.98
C GLU A 428 -4.37 -7.22 1.80
N MET A 429 -5.16 -7.50 2.83
CA MET A 429 -6.58 -7.21 2.86
C MET A 429 -6.79 -5.71 3.09
N ARG A 430 -7.34 -5.00 2.09
CA ARG A 430 -7.78 -3.62 2.27
C ARG A 430 -9.01 -3.56 3.17
N LYS A 431 -8.99 -2.67 4.17
CA LYS A 431 -10.02 -2.58 5.21
C LYS A 431 -11.42 -2.39 4.63
N GLU A 432 -11.59 -1.40 3.74
CA GLU A 432 -12.87 -1.13 3.08
C GLU A 432 -13.38 -2.31 2.25
N GLU A 433 -12.48 -2.99 1.51
CA GLU A 433 -12.85 -4.08 0.61
C GLU A 433 -13.30 -5.30 1.43
N LEU A 434 -12.54 -5.67 2.47
CA LEU A 434 -12.88 -6.74 3.40
C LEU A 434 -14.25 -6.51 4.08
N ILE A 435 -14.55 -5.28 4.49
CA ILE A 435 -15.86 -4.91 5.04
C ILE A 435 -16.97 -5.10 3.98
N GLN A 436 -16.75 -4.69 2.73
CA GLN A 436 -17.72 -4.88 1.65
C GLN A 436 -17.99 -6.36 1.36
N HIS A 437 -16.99 -7.25 1.48
CA HIS A 437 -17.17 -8.69 1.41
C HIS A 437 -18.08 -9.23 2.53
N TRP A 438 -17.86 -8.82 3.79
CA TRP A 438 -18.70 -9.21 4.92
C TRP A 438 -20.15 -8.68 4.81
N MET A 439 -20.32 -7.50 4.24
CA MET A 439 -21.64 -6.93 3.91
C MET A 439 -22.37 -7.74 2.83
N ALA A 440 -21.66 -8.15 1.78
CA ALA A 440 -22.22 -8.93 0.69
C ALA A 440 -22.73 -10.30 1.17
N GLU A 441 -21.95 -11.03 1.95
CA GLU A 441 -22.39 -12.33 2.52
C GLU A 441 -23.41 -12.17 3.66
N GLY A 442 -23.59 -10.95 4.19
CA GLY A 442 -24.59 -10.63 5.21
C GLY A 442 -24.18 -10.94 6.66
N PHE A 443 -22.89 -10.91 6.99
CA PHE A 443 -22.40 -11.18 8.35
C PHE A 443 -22.55 -10.00 9.31
N LEU A 444 -22.78 -8.78 8.81
CA LEU A 444 -22.88 -7.59 9.63
C LEU A 444 -24.32 -7.40 10.12
N GLN A 445 -24.56 -7.71 11.40
CA GLN A 445 -25.87 -7.55 12.03
C GLN A 445 -25.99 -6.19 12.75
N PRO A 446 -26.99 -5.35 12.41
CA PRO A 446 -27.30 -4.17 13.19
C PRO A 446 -27.92 -4.55 14.54
N SER A 447 -27.37 -4.02 15.63
CA SER A 447 -27.98 -4.15 16.97
C SER A 447 -29.35 -3.47 17.00
N GLN A 448 -30.37 -4.16 17.51
CA GLN A 448 -31.75 -3.66 17.57
C GLN A 448 -31.79 -2.25 18.21
N GLY A 449 -32.31 -1.26 17.47
CA GLY A 449 -32.48 0.12 17.92
C GLY A 449 -31.38 1.11 17.52
N ASN A 450 -30.19 0.67 17.07
CA ASN A 450 -29.14 1.59 16.62
C ASN A 450 -29.23 1.91 15.12
N SER A 451 -29.00 3.18 14.78
CA SER A 451 -29.02 3.71 13.40
C SER A 451 -27.68 3.66 12.66
N SER A 452 -26.71 2.91 13.19
CA SER A 452 -25.35 2.77 12.63
C SER A 452 -25.35 2.23 11.20
N GLU A 453 -24.48 2.76 10.34
CA GLU A 453 -24.34 2.25 8.97
C GLU A 453 -23.62 0.89 9.00
N MET A 454 -23.81 0.07 7.96
CA MET A 454 -23.20 -1.28 7.90
C MET A 454 -21.68 -1.21 7.91
N GLU A 455 -21.14 -0.16 7.31
CA GLU A 455 -19.75 0.22 7.28
C GLU A 455 -19.22 0.50 8.69
N ASP A 456 -19.99 1.15 9.58
CA ASP A 456 -19.61 1.38 10.98
C ASP A 456 -19.54 0.08 11.78
N ILE A 457 -20.51 -0.83 11.55
CA ILE A 457 -20.52 -2.17 12.16
C ILE A 457 -19.32 -2.98 11.67
N GLY A 458 -19.00 -2.90 10.37
CA GLY A 458 -17.84 -3.55 9.77
C GLY A 458 -16.51 -3.01 10.28
N ASN A 459 -16.41 -1.69 10.46
CA ASN A 459 -15.27 -1.05 11.11
C ASN A 459 -15.08 -1.56 12.54
N ASN A 460 -16.14 -1.56 13.36
CA ASN A 460 -16.11 -2.10 14.72
C ASN A 460 -15.68 -3.58 14.74
N TYR A 461 -16.23 -4.41 13.84
CA TYR A 461 -15.85 -5.82 13.74
C TYR A 461 -14.39 -6.02 13.34
N PHE A 462 -13.88 -5.20 12.39
CA PHE A 462 -12.47 -5.19 12.02
C PHE A 462 -11.59 -4.80 13.21
N ASP A 463 -11.96 -3.74 13.92
CA ASP A 463 -11.19 -3.20 15.05
C ASP A 463 -11.20 -4.19 16.23
N ILE A 464 -12.27 -4.98 16.44
CA ILE A 464 -12.32 -6.10 17.40
C ILE A 464 -11.37 -7.22 16.97
N LEU A 465 -11.40 -7.67 15.71
CA LEU A 465 -10.48 -8.73 15.22
C LEU A 465 -9.01 -8.29 15.32
N LEU A 466 -8.74 -7.01 15.07
CA LEU A 466 -7.42 -6.40 15.24
C LEU A 466 -7.01 -6.33 16.73
N ALA A 467 -7.90 -5.93 17.63
CA ALA A 467 -7.64 -5.91 19.07
C ALA A 467 -7.34 -7.32 19.64
N ASN A 468 -8.01 -8.35 19.13
CA ASN A 468 -7.73 -9.76 19.42
C ASN A 468 -6.40 -10.27 18.80
N SER A 469 -5.67 -9.42 18.06
CA SER A 469 -4.45 -9.78 17.34
C SER A 469 -4.63 -10.91 16.31
N LEU A 470 -5.85 -11.04 15.76
CA LEU A 470 -6.17 -11.92 14.65
C LEU A 470 -5.83 -11.28 13.29
N PHE A 471 -5.70 -9.94 13.27
CA PHE A 471 -5.04 -9.17 12.21
C PHE A 471 -3.73 -8.55 12.73
N GLN A 472 -2.82 -8.26 11.79
CA GLN A 472 -1.51 -7.62 12.00
C GLN A 472 -1.09 -6.86 10.73
N ASP A 473 0.13 -6.28 10.70
CA ASP A 473 0.72 -5.64 9.51
C ASP A 473 -0.18 -4.53 8.93
N ILE A 474 -0.55 -3.59 9.80
CA ILE A 474 -1.44 -2.46 9.51
C ILE A 474 -0.72 -1.42 8.67
N LYS A 475 -1.30 -1.03 7.52
CA LYS A 475 -0.89 0.22 6.85
C LYS A 475 -1.89 1.33 7.12
N ARG A 476 -1.37 2.55 7.25
CA ARG A 476 -2.14 3.78 7.42
C ARG A 476 -1.90 4.73 6.25
N ASP A 477 -2.86 5.61 5.99
CA ASP A 477 -2.69 6.72 5.05
C ASP A 477 -2.07 7.96 5.71
N ASP A 478 -1.90 9.03 4.92
CA ASP A 478 -1.34 10.32 5.36
C ASP A 478 -2.18 11.01 6.47
N PHE A 479 -3.42 10.55 6.72
CA PHE A 479 -4.30 11.05 7.78
C PHE A 479 -4.29 10.18 9.04
N GLY A 480 -3.59 9.03 8.99
CA GLY A 480 -3.49 8.06 10.08
C GLY A 480 -4.60 7.00 10.08
N ASP A 481 -5.49 6.99 9.09
CA ASP A 481 -6.59 6.02 8.99
C ASP A 481 -6.09 4.67 8.46
N ILE A 482 -6.63 3.56 8.97
CA ILE A 482 -6.20 2.20 8.61
C ILE A 482 -6.74 1.81 7.22
N ILE A 483 -5.82 1.58 6.28
CA ILE A 483 -6.15 1.24 4.88
C ILE A 483 -6.09 -0.26 4.58
N SER A 484 -5.19 -1.01 5.22
CA SER A 484 -5.02 -2.47 5.01
C SER A 484 -4.42 -3.18 6.22
N CYS A 485 -4.56 -4.51 6.25
CA CYS A 485 -3.94 -5.41 7.22
C CYS A 485 -3.65 -6.79 6.58
N LYS A 486 -3.00 -7.66 7.35
CA LYS A 486 -2.82 -9.09 7.05
C LYS A 486 -3.39 -9.97 8.17
N MET A 487 -3.58 -11.25 7.86
CA MET A 487 -3.84 -12.30 8.85
C MET A 487 -2.60 -13.17 8.99
N HIS A 488 -2.10 -13.35 10.22
CA HIS A 488 -0.95 -14.21 10.49
C HIS A 488 -1.22 -15.65 10.03
N ASP A 489 -0.22 -16.31 9.43
CA ASP A 489 -0.35 -17.65 8.84
C ASP A 489 -1.09 -18.70 9.68
N LEU A 490 -0.71 -18.88 10.96
CA LEU A 490 -1.40 -19.82 11.86
C LEU A 490 -2.86 -19.43 12.20
N VAL A 491 -3.18 -18.15 12.10
CA VAL A 491 -4.53 -17.63 12.27
C VAL A 491 -5.35 -17.86 10.98
N HIS A 492 -4.69 -17.74 9.81
CA HIS A 492 -5.26 -18.13 8.52
C HIS A 492 -5.48 -19.65 8.43
N ASP A 493 -4.54 -20.46 8.93
CA ASP A 493 -4.69 -21.93 9.06
C ASP A 493 -5.90 -22.31 9.91
N LEU A 494 -6.12 -21.61 11.03
CA LEU A 494 -7.32 -21.77 11.84
C LEU A 494 -8.58 -21.42 11.02
N ALA A 495 -8.59 -20.28 10.33
CA ALA A 495 -9.72 -19.87 9.48
C ALA A 495 -9.99 -20.87 8.33
N LEU A 496 -8.95 -21.44 7.72
CA LEU A 496 -9.02 -22.53 6.74
C LEU A 496 -9.60 -23.80 7.37
N SER A 497 -9.13 -24.23 8.55
CA SER A 497 -9.67 -25.43 9.21
C SER A 497 -11.17 -25.30 9.53
N ILE A 498 -11.63 -24.08 9.84
CA ILE A 498 -13.03 -23.77 10.15
C ILE A 498 -13.88 -23.70 8.87
N SER A 499 -13.30 -23.22 7.76
CA SER A 499 -14.00 -22.99 6.49
C SER A 499 -13.81 -24.09 5.42
N LYS A 500 -12.98 -25.12 5.68
CA LYS A 500 -12.60 -26.22 4.75
C LYS A 500 -13.74 -26.89 3.99
N TRP A 501 -14.95 -26.89 4.55
CA TRP A 501 -16.15 -27.51 3.97
C TRP A 501 -17.00 -26.56 3.10
N GLU A 502 -16.76 -25.25 3.22
CA GLU A 502 -17.51 -24.18 2.55
C GLU A 502 -16.66 -23.44 1.50
N THR A 503 -15.33 -23.39 1.68
CA THR A 503 -14.38 -22.69 0.80
C THR A 503 -13.51 -23.68 0.02
N LEU A 504 -13.55 -23.60 -1.31
CA LEU A 504 -12.66 -24.33 -2.22
C LEU A 504 -11.57 -23.42 -2.76
N HIS A 505 -10.31 -23.80 -2.56
CA HIS A 505 -9.14 -23.14 -3.16
C HIS A 505 -8.64 -23.92 -4.37
N LEU A 506 -8.53 -23.26 -5.53
CA LEU A 506 -7.99 -23.83 -6.77
C LEU A 506 -6.69 -23.12 -7.16
N GLY A 507 -5.58 -23.89 -7.17
CA GLY A 507 -4.24 -23.40 -7.52
C GLY A 507 -3.42 -24.35 -8.43
N GLY A 508 -4.05 -25.39 -9.00
CA GLY A 508 -3.37 -26.41 -9.81
C GLY A 508 -4.34 -27.32 -10.57
N ASN A 509 -3.84 -28.41 -11.14
CA ASN A 509 -4.70 -29.44 -11.77
C ASN A 509 -5.62 -30.06 -10.71
N VAL A 510 -6.92 -29.99 -10.94
CA VAL A 510 -7.93 -30.61 -10.06
C VAL A 510 -7.92 -32.12 -10.29
N GLY A 511 -7.77 -32.90 -9.21
CA GLY A 511 -8.15 -34.31 -9.22
C GLY A 511 -9.67 -34.43 -9.03
N ASP A 512 -10.34 -35.26 -9.83
CA ASP A 512 -11.81 -35.32 -9.91
C ASP A 512 -12.55 -35.76 -8.63
N ASN A 513 -11.82 -36.10 -7.55
CA ASN A 513 -12.34 -36.67 -6.30
C ASN A 513 -12.75 -35.67 -5.20
N ILE A 514 -12.82 -34.36 -5.47
CA ILE A 514 -13.29 -33.38 -4.46
C ILE A 514 -14.83 -33.36 -4.44
N ASP A 515 -15.44 -33.66 -3.28
CA ASP A 515 -16.87 -33.44 -3.06
C ASP A 515 -17.18 -31.92 -3.07
N LYS A 516 -18.01 -31.51 -4.04
CA LYS A 516 -18.39 -30.12 -4.28
C LYS A 516 -19.73 -29.75 -3.64
N SER A 517 -20.45 -30.73 -3.07
CA SER A 517 -21.86 -30.60 -2.69
C SER A 517 -22.13 -29.50 -1.64
N HIS A 518 -21.16 -29.22 -0.78
CA HIS A 518 -21.22 -28.22 0.30
C HIS A 518 -20.50 -26.88 0.02
N ILE A 519 -19.81 -26.75 -1.13
CA ILE A 519 -18.97 -25.58 -1.42
C ILE A 519 -19.84 -24.34 -1.72
N ARG A 520 -19.63 -23.27 -0.95
CA ARG A 520 -20.31 -21.96 -1.09
C ARG A 520 -19.36 -20.85 -1.55
N ARG A 521 -18.04 -21.01 -1.39
CA ARG A 521 -17.03 -20.02 -1.78
C ARG A 521 -15.95 -20.65 -2.65
N LEU A 522 -15.61 -19.98 -3.75
CA LEU A 522 -14.53 -20.39 -4.64
C LEU A 522 -13.45 -19.31 -4.67
N SER A 523 -12.24 -19.68 -4.25
CA SER A 523 -11.03 -18.88 -4.41
C SER A 523 -10.15 -19.52 -5.48
N LEU A 524 -9.88 -18.80 -6.56
CA LEU A 524 -9.02 -19.29 -7.64
C LEU A 524 -7.86 -18.33 -7.84
N MET A 525 -6.65 -18.87 -7.67
CA MET A 525 -5.41 -18.21 -8.02
C MET A 525 -4.82 -18.87 -9.27
N SER A 526 -4.49 -18.08 -10.28
CA SER A 526 -3.72 -18.57 -11.42
C SER A 526 -2.31 -18.01 -11.37
N ASN A 527 -1.33 -18.91 -11.32
CA ASN A 527 0.06 -18.57 -11.53
C ASN A 527 0.31 -18.53 -13.05
N ASN A 528 -0.22 -17.48 -13.71
CA ASN A 528 0.04 -16.96 -15.07
C ASN A 528 0.12 -17.90 -16.31
N TRP A 529 0.20 -19.23 -16.19
CA TRP A 529 0.65 -20.13 -17.28
C TRP A 529 -0.29 -21.26 -17.68
N ARG A 530 -1.37 -21.49 -16.93
CA ARG A 530 -2.50 -22.33 -17.35
C ARG A 530 -3.78 -21.63 -16.93
N THR A 531 -4.69 -21.41 -17.87
CA THR A 531 -6.12 -21.26 -17.59
C THR A 531 -6.59 -22.54 -16.90
N PRO A 532 -6.91 -22.54 -15.59
CA PRO A 532 -7.67 -23.65 -15.04
C PRO A 532 -9.04 -23.57 -15.72
N THR A 533 -9.54 -24.68 -16.28
CA THR A 533 -10.90 -24.75 -16.78
C THR A 533 -11.82 -24.48 -15.59
N ILE A 534 -12.32 -23.25 -15.45
CA ILE A 534 -13.05 -22.86 -14.24
C ILE A 534 -14.31 -23.73 -14.20
N PRO A 535 -14.49 -24.61 -13.20
CA PRO A 535 -15.50 -25.67 -13.22
C PRO A 535 -16.89 -25.13 -12.86
N LEU A 536 -17.27 -24.01 -13.46
CA LEU A 536 -18.54 -23.31 -13.24
C LEU A 536 -19.64 -23.97 -14.08
N SER A 537 -19.89 -25.26 -13.86
CA SER A 537 -21.12 -25.90 -14.32
C SER A 537 -22.24 -25.61 -13.31
N ARG A 538 -23.50 -25.53 -13.76
CA ARG A 538 -24.64 -25.40 -12.84
C ARG A 538 -24.82 -26.66 -12.01
N ASP A 539 -24.51 -27.80 -12.63
CA ASP A 539 -24.82 -29.13 -12.13
C ASP A 539 -23.82 -29.57 -11.04
N ASP A 540 -22.60 -29.00 -11.04
CA ASP A 540 -21.56 -29.20 -10.01
C ASP A 540 -21.50 -28.08 -8.95
N MET A 541 -21.68 -26.81 -9.34
CA MET A 541 -21.31 -25.64 -8.51
C MET A 541 -22.47 -24.65 -8.27
N GLY A 542 -23.72 -25.04 -8.53
CA GLY A 542 -24.89 -24.16 -8.46
C GLY A 542 -25.18 -23.49 -7.10
N ARG A 543 -24.51 -23.93 -6.01
CA ARG A 543 -24.63 -23.42 -4.63
C ARG A 543 -23.64 -22.30 -4.27
N LEU A 544 -22.75 -21.90 -5.18
CA LEU A 544 -21.76 -20.84 -4.94
C LEU A 544 -22.40 -19.46 -4.64
N ARG A 545 -21.92 -18.82 -3.56
CA ARG A 545 -22.24 -17.46 -3.13
C ARG A 545 -21.09 -16.46 -3.37
N THR A 546 -19.83 -16.86 -3.16
CA THR A 546 -18.67 -16.04 -3.54
C THR A 546 -17.82 -16.73 -4.62
N VAL A 547 -17.43 -15.96 -5.64
CA VAL A 547 -16.33 -16.28 -6.56
C VAL A 547 -15.28 -15.18 -6.47
N PHE A 548 -14.07 -15.55 -6.06
CA PHE A 548 -12.90 -14.67 -5.95
C PHE A 548 -11.80 -15.17 -6.89
N LEU A 549 -11.40 -14.34 -7.85
CA LEU A 549 -10.42 -14.65 -8.88
C LEU A 549 -9.22 -13.70 -8.75
N ILE A 550 -8.02 -14.23 -8.50
CA ILE A 550 -6.80 -13.44 -8.33
C ILE A 550 -5.77 -13.87 -9.37
N ARG A 551 -5.20 -12.90 -10.10
CA ARG A 551 -4.21 -13.14 -11.17
C ARG A 551 -4.70 -14.13 -12.25
N ALA A 552 -6.01 -14.34 -12.35
CA ALA A 552 -6.62 -15.34 -13.21
C ALA A 552 -6.40 -15.00 -14.69
N ASN A 553 -5.63 -15.82 -15.40
CA ASN A 553 -5.63 -15.81 -16.86
C ASN A 553 -6.95 -16.44 -17.34
N LEU A 554 -7.80 -15.64 -18.00
CA LEU A 554 -9.12 -16.03 -18.49
C LEU A 554 -9.13 -16.46 -19.97
N GLY A 555 -7.95 -16.57 -20.62
CA GLY A 555 -7.83 -16.97 -22.02
C GLY A 555 -8.40 -15.94 -22.99
N ASP A 556 -9.69 -16.07 -23.32
CA ASP A 556 -10.42 -15.23 -24.29
C ASP A 556 -10.62 -13.76 -23.86
N ASN A 557 -10.06 -13.34 -22.72
CA ASN A 557 -10.24 -12.00 -22.14
C ASN A 557 -11.70 -11.68 -21.75
N VAL A 558 -12.51 -12.72 -21.53
CA VAL A 558 -13.92 -12.65 -21.13
C VAL A 558 -14.16 -13.64 -19.99
N LEU A 559 -14.94 -13.23 -18.99
CA LEU A 559 -15.38 -14.13 -17.92
C LEU A 559 -16.34 -15.21 -18.49
N PRO A 560 -16.23 -16.50 -18.10
CA PRO A 560 -17.03 -17.57 -18.71
C PRO A 560 -18.54 -17.32 -18.60
N ASN A 561 -19.27 -17.46 -19.71
CA ASN A 561 -20.74 -17.30 -19.72
C ASN A 561 -21.46 -18.26 -18.76
N SER A 562 -20.83 -19.36 -18.35
CA SER A 562 -21.42 -20.30 -17.40
C SER A 562 -21.55 -19.72 -15.98
N ILE A 563 -20.79 -18.67 -15.63
CA ILE A 563 -20.95 -17.95 -14.36
C ILE A 563 -22.37 -17.35 -14.24
N THR A 564 -23.03 -16.99 -15.35
CA THR A 564 -24.39 -16.43 -15.34
C THR A 564 -25.48 -17.49 -15.08
N LYS A 565 -25.10 -18.72 -14.73
CA LYS A 565 -25.98 -19.79 -14.26
C LYS A 565 -25.91 -20.00 -12.74
N LEU A 566 -25.03 -19.28 -12.03
CA LEU A 566 -24.84 -19.36 -10.58
C LEU A 566 -25.79 -18.38 -9.86
N TYR A 567 -27.10 -18.66 -9.89
CA TYR A 567 -28.13 -17.71 -9.45
C TYR A 567 -27.98 -17.23 -7.99
N ASN A 568 -27.33 -18.02 -7.14
CA ASN A 568 -27.12 -17.73 -5.72
C ASN A 568 -25.86 -16.89 -5.45
N LEU A 569 -25.13 -16.47 -6.49
CA LEU A 569 -23.89 -15.69 -6.36
C LEU A 569 -24.17 -14.29 -5.78
N GLN A 570 -23.64 -14.02 -4.59
CA GLN A 570 -23.71 -12.76 -3.84
C GLN A 570 -22.48 -11.87 -4.08
N THR A 571 -21.31 -12.46 -4.32
CA THR A 571 -20.03 -11.74 -4.45
C THR A 571 -19.28 -12.21 -5.69
N LEU A 572 -18.93 -11.27 -6.57
CA LEU A 572 -18.01 -11.49 -7.69
C LEU A 572 -16.83 -10.52 -7.59
N ALA A 573 -15.67 -11.04 -7.19
CA ALA A 573 -14.44 -10.28 -7.05
C ALA A 573 -13.34 -10.82 -7.98
N ILE A 574 -12.75 -9.93 -8.78
CA ILE A 574 -11.76 -10.23 -9.82
C ILE A 574 -10.63 -9.22 -9.72
N GLU A 575 -9.48 -9.67 -9.23
CA GLU A 575 -8.33 -8.83 -8.90
C GLU A 575 -7.09 -9.22 -9.68
N ASN A 576 -6.27 -8.21 -9.99
CA ASN A 576 -5.00 -8.37 -10.71
C ASN A 576 -5.12 -9.18 -12.02
N CYS A 577 -6.25 -9.03 -12.74
CA CYS A 577 -6.51 -9.67 -14.03
C CYS A 577 -6.40 -8.65 -15.19
N PRO A 578 -5.17 -8.28 -15.64
CA PRO A 578 -4.93 -7.13 -16.52
C PRO A 578 -5.45 -7.29 -17.95
N TYR A 579 -5.98 -8.46 -18.32
CA TYR A 579 -6.47 -8.72 -19.69
C TYR A 579 -8.01 -8.82 -19.79
N LEU A 580 -8.77 -8.79 -18.69
CA LEU A 580 -10.24 -8.90 -18.73
C LEU A 580 -10.89 -7.69 -19.43
N ARG A 581 -11.44 -7.87 -20.64
CA ARG A 581 -11.98 -6.79 -21.49
C ARG A 581 -13.51 -6.70 -21.53
N LYS A 582 -14.23 -7.77 -21.18
CA LYS A 582 -15.69 -7.82 -21.26
C LYS A 582 -16.30 -8.65 -20.12
N LEU A 583 -17.44 -8.20 -19.63
CA LEU A 583 -18.30 -8.95 -18.72
C LEU A 583 -19.33 -9.80 -19.50
N PRO A 584 -19.85 -10.90 -18.92
CA PRO A 584 -20.82 -11.76 -19.59
C PRO A 584 -22.11 -11.01 -19.92
N LYS A 585 -22.69 -11.26 -21.11
CA LYS A 585 -23.91 -10.56 -21.55
C LYS A 585 -25.09 -10.78 -20.61
N ASN A 586 -25.22 -11.96 -20.02
CA ASN A 586 -26.34 -12.35 -19.17
C ASN A 586 -26.09 -12.12 -17.67
N LEU A 587 -25.18 -11.22 -17.28
CA LEU A 587 -24.87 -10.96 -15.87
C LEU A 587 -26.11 -10.58 -15.04
N ARG A 588 -27.12 -9.95 -15.67
CA ARG A 588 -28.46 -9.65 -15.14
C ARG A 588 -29.19 -10.85 -14.50
N ASN A 589 -28.81 -12.08 -14.84
CA ASN A 589 -29.40 -13.29 -14.27
C ASN A 589 -29.00 -13.54 -12.80
N LEU A 590 -27.95 -12.87 -12.30
CA LEU A 590 -27.41 -13.06 -10.96
C LEU A 590 -28.16 -12.18 -9.94
N THR A 591 -29.45 -12.42 -9.77
CA THR A 591 -30.36 -11.54 -9.00
C THR A 591 -29.93 -11.31 -7.54
N ASN A 592 -29.24 -12.27 -6.95
CA ASN A 592 -28.76 -12.21 -5.56
C ASN A 592 -27.39 -11.49 -5.42
N LEU A 593 -26.81 -10.98 -6.51
CA LEU A 593 -25.48 -10.35 -6.52
C LEU A 593 -25.49 -8.98 -5.83
N ARG A 594 -24.64 -8.84 -4.80
CA ARG A 594 -24.54 -7.69 -3.90
C ARG A 594 -23.23 -6.91 -4.04
N HIS A 595 -22.14 -7.59 -4.44
CA HIS A 595 -20.82 -6.98 -4.59
C HIS A 595 -20.16 -7.36 -5.92
N ILE A 596 -19.72 -6.35 -6.67
CA ILE A 596 -18.90 -6.50 -7.88
C ILE A 596 -17.60 -5.69 -7.72
N LYS A 597 -16.48 -6.41 -7.59
CA LYS A 597 -15.12 -5.86 -7.58
C LYS A 597 -14.37 -6.34 -8.80
N ILE A 598 -14.08 -5.42 -9.72
CA ILE A 598 -13.34 -5.71 -10.96
C ILE A 598 -12.46 -4.48 -11.25
N SER A 599 -11.34 -4.65 -11.96
CA SER A 599 -10.56 -3.50 -12.44
C SER A 599 -11.25 -2.83 -13.64
N HIS A 600 -11.42 -1.51 -13.58
CA HIS A 600 -11.98 -0.72 -14.69
C HIS A 600 -11.13 -0.79 -15.97
N ALA A 601 -9.80 -0.92 -15.84
CA ALA A 601 -8.80 -0.50 -16.83
C ALA A 601 -8.94 -1.05 -18.26
N ASN A 602 -9.78 -2.07 -18.48
CA ASN A 602 -9.99 -2.72 -19.77
C ASN A 602 -11.48 -2.88 -20.18
N ILE A 603 -12.44 -2.51 -19.31
CA ILE A 603 -13.87 -2.75 -19.55
C ILE A 603 -14.48 -1.54 -20.27
N LYS A 604 -14.85 -1.73 -21.54
CA LYS A 604 -15.31 -0.63 -22.42
C LYS A 604 -16.76 -0.17 -22.20
N GLN A 605 -17.60 -1.02 -21.59
CA GLN A 605 -19.02 -0.75 -21.30
C GLN A 605 -19.54 -1.80 -20.32
N MET A 606 -20.59 -1.47 -19.57
CA MET A 606 -21.31 -2.44 -18.74
C MET A 606 -22.05 -3.52 -19.55
N PRO A 607 -22.35 -4.70 -18.96
CA PRO A 607 -23.21 -5.71 -19.57
C PRO A 607 -24.66 -5.20 -19.74
N VAL A 608 -25.44 -5.89 -20.58
CA VAL A 608 -26.78 -5.44 -20.94
C VAL A 608 -27.77 -5.67 -19.79
N ASN A 609 -28.59 -4.65 -19.51
CA ASN A 609 -29.58 -4.62 -18.43
C ASN A 609 -28.99 -4.82 -17.02
N ILE A 610 -27.82 -4.23 -16.74
CA ILE A 610 -27.18 -4.35 -15.41
C ILE A 610 -28.06 -3.79 -14.27
N GLY A 611 -28.98 -2.86 -14.56
CA GLY A 611 -29.93 -2.30 -13.61
C GLY A 611 -30.92 -3.32 -13.03
N GLN A 612 -31.04 -4.51 -13.62
CA GLN A 612 -31.84 -5.61 -13.07
C GLN A 612 -31.20 -6.23 -11.81
N LEU A 613 -29.94 -5.92 -11.50
CA LEU A 613 -29.26 -6.33 -10.26
C LEU A 613 -29.66 -5.40 -9.10
N THR A 614 -30.95 -5.31 -8.78
CA THR A 614 -31.49 -4.34 -7.80
C THR A 614 -31.00 -4.54 -6.35
N CYS A 615 -30.46 -5.72 -6.04
CA CYS A 615 -29.80 -6.03 -4.77
C CYS A 615 -28.32 -5.60 -4.70
N LEU A 616 -27.75 -5.06 -5.78
CA LEU A 616 -26.35 -4.67 -5.85
C LEU A 616 -26.06 -3.50 -4.90
N GLN A 617 -25.25 -3.76 -3.88
CA GLN A 617 -24.86 -2.81 -2.85
C GLN A 617 -23.58 -2.07 -3.25
N THR A 618 -22.63 -2.74 -3.89
CA THR A 618 -21.31 -2.16 -4.17
C THR A 618 -20.86 -2.43 -5.60
N LEU A 619 -20.50 -1.35 -6.28
CA LEU A 619 -20.05 -1.32 -7.67
C LEU A 619 -19.01 -0.22 -7.83
N SER A 620 -17.74 -0.62 -7.91
CA SER A 620 -16.61 0.32 -7.91
C SER A 620 -16.56 1.29 -9.10
N PHE A 621 -17.18 0.94 -10.23
CA PHE A 621 -17.28 1.81 -11.41
C PHE A 621 -18.51 1.46 -12.28
N PHE A 622 -18.96 2.39 -13.11
CA PHE A 622 -20.02 2.23 -14.10
C PHE A 622 -19.57 2.83 -15.44
N VAL A 623 -19.52 2.03 -16.52
CA VAL A 623 -19.07 2.50 -17.85
C VAL A 623 -20.25 2.55 -18.82
N ILE A 624 -20.58 3.76 -19.29
CA ILE A 624 -21.74 4.02 -20.14
C ILE A 624 -21.46 3.57 -21.58
N GLY A 625 -22.36 2.74 -22.12
CA GLY A 625 -22.36 2.31 -23.52
C GLY A 625 -23.41 3.04 -24.36
N GLN A 626 -23.18 3.11 -25.67
CA GLN A 626 -24.06 3.85 -26.61
C GLN A 626 -25.37 3.11 -26.94
N LYS A 627 -25.39 1.78 -26.81
CA LYS A 627 -26.52 0.90 -27.16
C LYS A 627 -27.52 0.78 -25.99
N THR A 628 -28.79 0.54 -26.32
CA THR A 628 -29.88 0.30 -25.35
C THR A 628 -29.52 -0.79 -24.35
N GLY A 629 -29.88 -0.61 -23.07
CA GLY A 629 -29.54 -1.53 -21.98
C GLY A 629 -28.09 -1.40 -21.47
N HIS A 630 -27.33 -0.41 -21.95
CA HIS A 630 -25.99 -0.05 -21.45
C HIS A 630 -25.88 1.43 -21.06
N ARG A 631 -27.01 2.15 -21.08
CA ARG A 631 -27.13 3.59 -20.84
C ARG A 631 -27.19 3.89 -19.35
N ILE A 632 -27.12 5.17 -19.02
CA ILE A 632 -27.09 5.64 -17.63
C ILE A 632 -28.40 5.37 -16.87
N GLU A 633 -29.51 5.16 -17.58
CA GLU A 633 -30.81 4.71 -17.02
C GLU A 633 -30.70 3.42 -16.19
N GLU A 634 -29.77 2.51 -16.56
CA GLU A 634 -29.52 1.27 -15.81
C GLU A 634 -28.96 1.53 -14.41
N LEU A 635 -28.21 2.63 -14.21
CA LEU A 635 -27.71 3.05 -12.90
C LEU A 635 -28.84 3.58 -12.01
N GLY A 636 -29.92 4.10 -12.59
CA GLY A 636 -31.13 4.53 -11.87
C GLY A 636 -31.74 3.42 -11.02
N CYS A 637 -31.81 2.21 -11.58
CA CYS A 637 -32.40 1.02 -10.94
C CYS A 637 -31.58 0.51 -9.73
N LEU A 638 -30.27 0.79 -9.68
CA LEU A 638 -29.34 0.31 -8.66
C LEU A 638 -29.43 1.13 -7.36
N SER A 639 -30.61 1.12 -6.73
CA SER A 639 -30.93 1.95 -5.56
C SER A 639 -30.19 1.58 -4.27
N GLN A 640 -29.71 0.34 -4.14
CA GLN A 640 -28.99 -0.13 -2.94
C GLN A 640 -27.50 0.25 -2.92
N LEU A 641 -27.00 0.93 -3.96
CA LEU A 641 -25.60 1.32 -4.07
C LEU A 641 -25.13 2.20 -2.90
N ARG A 642 -23.91 1.92 -2.44
CA ARG A 642 -23.24 2.52 -1.29
C ARG A 642 -21.74 2.58 -1.53
N GLY A 643 -21.02 3.34 -0.71
CA GLY A 643 -19.56 3.47 -0.79
C GLY A 643 -19.11 4.47 -1.87
N GLY A 644 -18.12 4.07 -2.68
CA GLY A 644 -17.58 4.88 -3.77
C GLY A 644 -17.96 4.36 -5.16
N LEU A 645 -18.41 5.27 -6.04
CA LEU A 645 -18.82 4.98 -7.42
C LEU A 645 -18.11 5.91 -8.42
N LYS A 646 -17.48 5.32 -9.44
CA LYS A 646 -16.85 6.05 -10.56
C LYS A 646 -17.69 5.88 -11.84
N ILE A 647 -18.11 6.96 -12.49
CA ILE A 647 -18.93 6.92 -13.70
C ILE A 647 -18.08 7.35 -14.89
N PHE A 648 -17.92 6.47 -15.88
CA PHE A 648 -17.06 6.64 -17.06
C PHE A 648 -17.87 6.73 -18.36
N ASN A 649 -17.27 7.36 -19.36
CA ASN A 649 -17.82 7.65 -20.68
C ASN A 649 -19.08 8.53 -20.62
N LEU A 650 -19.07 9.55 -19.77
CA LEU A 650 -20.18 10.50 -19.62
C LEU A 650 -20.51 11.25 -20.93
N GLU A 651 -19.57 11.32 -21.86
CA GLU A 651 -19.81 11.82 -23.22
C GLU A 651 -20.88 11.05 -24.02
N HIS A 652 -21.29 9.86 -23.59
CA HIS A 652 -22.37 9.10 -24.23
C HIS A 652 -23.79 9.48 -23.76
N VAL A 653 -23.92 10.33 -22.74
CA VAL A 653 -25.21 10.85 -22.28
C VAL A 653 -25.62 12.04 -23.15
N ARG A 654 -26.88 12.08 -23.62
CA ARG A 654 -27.31 13.09 -24.61
C ARG A 654 -27.68 14.44 -24.01
N ASP A 655 -28.33 14.43 -22.84
CA ASP A 655 -29.01 15.59 -22.27
C ASP A 655 -29.26 15.44 -20.75
N LYS A 656 -29.76 16.51 -20.14
CA LYS A 656 -30.11 16.61 -18.71
C LYS A 656 -31.16 15.59 -18.26
N GLU A 657 -32.11 15.22 -19.11
CA GLU A 657 -33.17 14.29 -18.75
C GLU A 657 -32.68 12.83 -18.77
N GLU A 658 -31.83 12.46 -19.74
CA GLU A 658 -31.13 11.18 -19.71
C GLU A 658 -30.19 11.10 -18.49
N ALA A 659 -29.45 12.16 -18.17
CA ALA A 659 -28.59 12.23 -16.99
C ALA A 659 -29.36 12.03 -15.66
N LYS A 660 -30.53 12.68 -15.50
CA LYS A 660 -31.41 12.50 -14.33
C LYS A 660 -31.84 11.05 -14.11
N THR A 661 -31.94 10.22 -15.14
CA THR A 661 -32.29 8.79 -14.98
C THR A 661 -31.27 8.02 -14.15
N ALA A 662 -30.03 8.51 -14.00
CA ALA A 662 -29.03 7.95 -13.09
C ALA A 662 -29.49 7.96 -11.61
N ASN A 663 -30.40 8.87 -11.26
CA ASN A 663 -31.00 9.05 -9.94
C ASN A 663 -29.96 8.95 -8.79
N LEU A 664 -28.96 9.82 -8.81
CA LEU A 664 -27.86 9.83 -7.83
C LEU A 664 -28.29 10.44 -6.48
N VAL A 665 -29.20 11.41 -6.49
CA VAL A 665 -29.74 12.07 -5.29
C VAL A 665 -30.39 11.09 -4.31
N GLU A 666 -30.93 9.97 -4.79
CA GLU A 666 -31.57 8.94 -3.96
C GLU A 666 -30.63 7.83 -3.50
N LYS A 667 -29.37 7.81 -3.96
CA LYS A 667 -28.34 6.85 -3.54
C LYS A 667 -27.71 7.34 -2.23
N THR A 668 -28.53 7.38 -1.18
CA THR A 668 -28.23 8.07 0.10
C THR A 668 -26.96 7.60 0.81
N ARG A 669 -26.47 6.40 0.48
CA ARG A 669 -25.31 5.71 1.05
C ARG A 669 -24.04 5.80 0.18
N VAL A 670 -24.09 6.43 -0.99
CA VAL A 670 -22.90 6.72 -1.81
C VAL A 670 -22.23 7.97 -1.28
N HIS A 671 -21.03 7.82 -0.72
CA HIS A 671 -20.27 8.91 -0.10
C HIS A 671 -19.06 9.37 -0.92
N LYS A 672 -18.71 8.66 -2.01
CA LYS A 672 -17.66 9.08 -2.95
C LYS A 672 -18.15 8.95 -4.40
N LEU A 673 -18.05 10.02 -5.17
CA LEU A 673 -18.41 10.05 -6.59
C LEU A 673 -17.25 10.56 -7.43
N GLU A 674 -16.98 9.89 -8.54
CA GLU A 674 -16.04 10.37 -9.55
C GLU A 674 -16.71 10.37 -10.93
N PHE A 675 -16.78 11.54 -11.57
CA PHE A 675 -17.33 11.73 -12.91
C PHE A 675 -16.20 11.84 -13.94
N HIS A 676 -16.19 10.93 -14.91
CA HIS A 676 -15.11 10.78 -15.89
C HIS A 676 -15.63 10.84 -17.33
N TRP A 677 -15.12 11.79 -18.11
CA TRP A 677 -15.25 11.81 -19.55
C TRP A 677 -13.97 11.30 -20.24
N SER A 678 -14.08 10.76 -21.45
CA SER A 678 -12.90 10.39 -22.24
C SER A 678 -12.11 11.61 -22.71
N ARG A 679 -10.77 11.56 -22.54
CA ARG A 679 -9.83 12.60 -22.97
C ARG A 679 -9.81 12.77 -24.50
N GLU A 680 -9.95 11.68 -25.24
CA GLU A 680 -9.80 11.59 -26.70
C GLU A 680 -11.13 11.80 -27.47
N ARG A 681 -12.21 12.18 -26.77
CA ARG A 681 -13.53 12.33 -27.41
C ARG A 681 -13.58 13.42 -28.48
N VAL A 682 -14.27 13.12 -29.57
CA VAL A 682 -14.49 13.99 -30.74
C VAL A 682 -15.87 14.64 -30.64
N GLY A 683 -15.96 15.95 -30.87
CA GLY A 683 -17.19 16.74 -30.82
C GLY A 683 -17.33 17.64 -29.58
N ASN A 684 -18.31 18.55 -29.65
CA ASN A 684 -18.86 19.26 -28.49
C ASN A 684 -20.14 18.54 -28.08
N ASN A 685 -20.18 18.02 -26.85
CA ASN A 685 -21.34 17.37 -26.28
C ASN A 685 -21.95 18.29 -25.21
N ASN A 686 -23.20 18.03 -24.83
CA ASN A 686 -23.93 18.80 -23.81
C ASN A 686 -23.43 18.46 -22.38
N ASP A 687 -22.12 18.54 -22.15
CA ASP A 687 -21.48 18.16 -20.89
C ASP A 687 -22.09 18.92 -19.70
N GLU A 688 -22.42 20.20 -19.88
CA GLU A 688 -23.08 21.05 -18.87
C GLU A 688 -24.43 20.49 -18.44
N ASP A 689 -25.34 20.25 -19.40
CA ASP A 689 -26.66 19.65 -19.15
C ASP A 689 -26.55 18.28 -18.47
N VAL A 690 -25.57 17.47 -18.89
CA VAL A 690 -25.31 16.15 -18.32
C VAL A 690 -24.87 16.27 -16.86
N LEU A 691 -23.86 17.11 -16.55
CA LEU A 691 -23.37 17.27 -15.18
C LEU A 691 -24.40 17.96 -14.26
N GLU A 692 -25.18 18.88 -14.79
CA GLU A 692 -26.32 19.52 -14.12
C GLU A 692 -27.47 18.52 -13.85
N GLY A 693 -27.66 17.50 -14.70
CA GLY A 693 -28.60 16.40 -14.44
C GLY A 693 -28.10 15.36 -13.41
N LEU A 694 -26.80 15.30 -13.14
CA LEU A 694 -26.15 14.33 -12.25
C LEU A 694 -26.10 14.77 -10.78
N LEU A 695 -27.18 15.35 -10.26
CA LEU A 695 -27.31 15.84 -8.88
C LEU A 695 -26.93 14.76 -7.84
N PRO A 696 -25.82 14.92 -7.08
CA PRO A 696 -25.44 14.00 -6.01
C PRO A 696 -26.36 14.11 -4.77
N HIS A 697 -26.30 13.10 -3.89
CA HIS A 697 -26.95 13.17 -2.59
C HIS A 697 -26.16 14.08 -1.60
N PRO A 698 -26.82 14.95 -0.82
CA PRO A 698 -26.20 15.89 0.13
C PRO A 698 -25.14 15.34 1.11
N ARG A 699 -25.18 14.04 1.46
CA ARG A 699 -24.20 13.42 2.39
C ARG A 699 -22.85 13.06 1.75
N LEU A 700 -22.58 13.48 0.52
CA LEU A 700 -21.34 13.18 -0.20
C LEU A 700 -20.10 13.66 0.60
N LYS A 701 -19.09 12.80 0.75
CA LYS A 701 -17.82 13.08 1.43
C LYS A 701 -16.67 13.37 0.44
N SER A 702 -16.72 12.85 -0.78
CA SER A 702 -15.66 13.02 -1.79
C SER A 702 -16.26 13.17 -3.20
N LEU A 703 -15.84 14.21 -3.92
CA LEU A 703 -16.27 14.50 -5.29
C LEU A 703 -15.06 14.67 -6.21
N LYS A 704 -15.05 13.97 -7.34
CA LYS A 704 -14.07 14.16 -8.41
C LYS A 704 -14.77 14.39 -9.75
N ILE A 705 -14.28 15.35 -10.53
CA ILE A 705 -14.71 15.63 -11.90
C ILE A 705 -13.44 15.60 -12.79
N GLU A 706 -13.44 14.81 -13.85
CA GLU A 706 -12.28 14.63 -14.73
C GLU A 706 -12.63 14.73 -16.23
N ASN A 707 -11.85 15.52 -16.98
CA ASN A 707 -11.96 15.81 -18.42
C ASN A 707 -13.28 16.49 -18.85
N PHE A 708 -13.98 17.20 -17.97
CA PHE A 708 -15.20 17.96 -18.31
C PHE A 708 -14.91 19.08 -19.33
N ARG A 709 -15.75 19.25 -20.36
CA ARG A 709 -15.59 20.28 -21.41
C ARG A 709 -16.76 21.28 -21.47
N GLY A 710 -17.53 21.44 -20.38
CA GLY A 710 -18.40 22.60 -20.22
C GLY A 710 -17.60 23.87 -19.86
N GLU A 711 -18.18 25.03 -20.12
CA GLU A 711 -17.66 26.35 -19.73
C GLU A 711 -18.02 26.67 -18.27
N LYS A 712 -19.16 26.16 -17.78
CA LYS A 712 -19.71 26.40 -16.45
C LYS A 712 -19.93 25.10 -15.66
N PHE A 713 -19.77 25.21 -14.34
CA PHE A 713 -20.14 24.17 -13.38
C PHE A 713 -21.65 24.24 -13.03
N PRO A 714 -22.26 23.11 -12.61
CA PRO A 714 -23.70 23.03 -12.38
C PRO A 714 -24.15 23.85 -11.16
N LEU A 715 -25.42 24.25 -11.13
CA LEU A 715 -25.94 25.09 -10.03
C LEU A 715 -25.84 24.41 -8.66
N TRP A 716 -25.94 23.08 -8.61
CA TRP A 716 -25.87 22.33 -7.35
C TRP A 716 -24.48 22.33 -6.68
N ILE A 717 -23.38 22.63 -7.42
CA ILE A 717 -22.06 22.83 -6.81
C ILE A 717 -21.80 24.29 -6.40
N LEU A 718 -22.66 25.21 -6.87
CA LEU A 718 -22.58 26.66 -6.63
C LEU A 718 -23.56 27.14 -5.54
N ALA A 719 -24.63 26.41 -5.29
CA ALA A 719 -25.74 26.82 -4.44
C ALA A 719 -25.44 26.70 -2.93
N GLY A 720 -25.08 27.83 -2.32
CA GLY A 720 -25.71 28.20 -1.05
C GLY A 720 -27.17 28.57 -1.31
N ASP A 721 -28.08 28.17 -0.41
CA ASP A 721 -29.51 28.20 -0.70
C ASP A 721 -30.05 29.64 -0.86
N ASN A 722 -30.67 29.95 -2.01
CA ASN A 722 -31.26 31.27 -2.29
C ASN A 722 -32.57 31.53 -1.52
N SER A 723 -33.06 30.54 -0.75
CA SER A 723 -34.32 30.59 0.02
C SER A 723 -34.15 30.92 1.51
N GLY A 724 -33.24 31.83 1.86
CA GLY A 724 -33.26 32.53 3.17
C GLY A 724 -33.10 31.67 4.44
N GLY A 725 -32.78 30.38 4.30
CA GLY A 725 -32.54 29.44 5.39
C GLY A 725 -31.20 28.73 5.20
N GLY A 726 -30.28 28.89 6.15
CA GLY A 726 -28.88 28.50 6.02
C GLY A 726 -28.59 26.98 6.04
N SER A 727 -29.10 26.23 5.07
CA SER A 727 -28.80 24.81 4.88
C SER A 727 -27.89 24.59 3.67
N PHE A 728 -26.60 24.41 3.91
CA PHE A 728 -25.63 24.09 2.85
C PHE A 728 -25.88 22.68 2.29
N LEU A 729 -26.07 22.57 0.97
CA LEU A 729 -26.36 21.31 0.27
C LEU A 729 -25.30 20.22 0.50
N PHE A 730 -24.03 20.59 0.72
CA PHE A 730 -22.91 19.64 0.86
C PHE A 730 -22.09 19.86 2.15
N ASN A 731 -22.77 19.96 3.30
CA ASN A 731 -22.13 20.20 4.60
C ASN A 731 -21.18 19.08 5.12
N ARG A 732 -21.05 17.94 4.42
CA ARG A 732 -20.15 16.82 4.78
C ARG A 732 -19.00 16.58 3.80
N LEU A 733 -18.84 17.43 2.78
CA LEU A 733 -17.86 17.24 1.71
C LEU A 733 -16.43 17.51 2.24
N LEU A 734 -15.57 16.49 2.21
CA LEU A 734 -14.20 16.49 2.73
C LEU A 734 -13.13 16.67 1.63
N GLU A 735 -13.42 16.17 0.42
CA GLU A 735 -12.50 16.12 -0.71
C GLU A 735 -13.18 16.60 -2.01
N ILE A 736 -12.52 17.51 -2.73
CA ILE A 736 -12.89 17.91 -4.10
C ILE A 736 -11.67 17.80 -5.01
N ARG A 737 -11.84 17.17 -6.18
CA ARG A 737 -10.83 17.13 -7.26
C ARG A 737 -11.42 17.55 -8.60
N LEU A 738 -10.91 18.62 -9.19
CA LEU A 738 -11.27 19.11 -10.53
C LEU A 738 -10.07 18.91 -11.46
N LEU A 739 -10.12 17.92 -12.36
CA LEU A 739 -8.98 17.52 -13.19
C LEU A 739 -9.29 17.67 -14.69
N TYR A 740 -8.41 18.35 -15.43
CA TYR A 740 -8.47 18.51 -16.88
C TYR A 740 -9.79 19.14 -17.40
N CYS A 741 -10.42 19.98 -16.57
CA CYS A 741 -11.63 20.74 -16.91
C CYS A 741 -11.29 21.96 -17.80
N ASN A 742 -10.61 21.70 -18.93
CA ASN A 742 -9.84 22.70 -19.67
C ASN A 742 -10.66 23.89 -20.20
N LYS A 743 -11.95 23.68 -20.52
CA LYS A 743 -12.82 24.74 -21.08
C LYS A 743 -13.43 25.66 -20.04
N CYS A 744 -13.44 25.29 -18.76
CA CYS A 744 -14.07 26.10 -17.73
C CYS A 744 -13.33 27.43 -17.56
N GLU A 745 -14.07 28.53 -17.59
CA GLU A 745 -13.50 29.89 -17.41
C GLU A 745 -13.36 30.26 -15.93
N LYS A 746 -14.14 29.63 -15.05
CA LYS A 746 -14.20 29.92 -13.62
C LYS A 746 -14.18 28.65 -12.77
N ILE A 747 -13.69 28.80 -11.54
CA ILE A 747 -13.73 27.78 -10.48
C ILE A 747 -15.06 27.94 -9.72
N PRO A 748 -15.73 26.85 -9.30
CA PRO A 748 -16.95 26.96 -8.49
C PRO A 748 -16.70 27.62 -7.12
N THR A 749 -17.76 28.14 -6.50
CA THR A 749 -17.74 28.69 -5.14
C THR A 749 -17.57 27.56 -4.13
N LEU A 750 -16.40 27.45 -3.49
CA LEU A 750 -16.07 26.36 -2.55
C LEU A 750 -15.77 26.84 -1.12
N GLY A 751 -15.48 28.13 -0.91
CA GLY A 751 -15.06 28.65 0.40
C GLY A 751 -16.10 28.59 1.52
N HIS A 752 -17.37 28.40 1.18
CA HIS A 752 -18.46 28.19 2.14
C HIS A 752 -18.54 26.76 2.71
N LEU A 753 -17.76 25.80 2.20
CA LEU A 753 -17.85 24.39 2.59
C LEU A 753 -17.18 24.13 3.95
N PRO A 754 -17.92 23.75 5.01
CA PRO A 754 -17.41 23.77 6.39
C PRO A 754 -16.48 22.61 6.73
N CYS A 755 -16.49 21.52 5.96
CA CYS A 755 -15.71 20.30 6.25
C CYS A 755 -14.67 19.96 5.19
N LEU A 756 -14.49 20.80 4.17
CA LEU A 756 -13.56 20.54 3.07
C LEU A 756 -12.12 20.56 3.59
N LYS A 757 -11.44 19.40 3.55
CA LYS A 757 -10.04 19.22 4.02
C LYS A 757 -9.03 19.24 2.88
N PHE A 758 -9.42 18.75 1.69
CA PHE A 758 -8.53 18.63 0.54
C PHE A 758 -9.21 19.15 -0.74
N LEU A 759 -8.52 20.07 -1.43
CA LEU A 759 -8.94 20.62 -2.72
C LEU A 759 -7.80 20.49 -3.74
N GLN A 760 -8.06 19.81 -4.85
CA GLN A 760 -7.15 19.71 -5.99
C GLN A 760 -7.79 20.28 -7.24
N ILE A 761 -7.09 21.19 -7.89
CA ILE A 761 -7.46 21.78 -9.17
C ILE A 761 -6.28 21.58 -10.12
N MET A 762 -6.49 20.81 -11.19
CA MET A 762 -5.46 20.45 -12.15
C MET A 762 -5.95 20.64 -13.58
N GLY A 763 -5.17 21.25 -14.47
CA GLY A 763 -5.51 21.28 -15.89
C GLY A 763 -6.77 22.09 -16.21
N MET A 764 -6.87 23.30 -15.68
CA MET A 764 -7.94 24.26 -15.99
C MET A 764 -7.34 25.39 -16.84
N VAL A 765 -7.20 25.14 -18.14
CA VAL A 765 -6.42 25.98 -19.06
C VAL A 765 -7.09 27.31 -19.38
N ASN A 766 -8.43 27.42 -19.35
CA ASN A 766 -9.14 28.66 -19.65
C ASN A 766 -9.35 29.59 -18.44
N VAL A 767 -9.02 29.17 -17.20
CA VAL A 767 -9.17 30.02 -16.02
C VAL A 767 -8.06 31.07 -16.01
N THR A 768 -8.43 32.35 -16.12
CA THR A 768 -7.50 33.50 -16.07
C THR A 768 -7.43 34.17 -14.70
N CYS A 769 -8.47 34.07 -13.88
CA CYS A 769 -8.55 34.70 -12.56
C CYS A 769 -9.28 33.79 -11.56
N ILE A 770 -8.75 33.69 -10.33
CA ILE A 770 -9.50 33.20 -9.16
C ILE A 770 -10.02 34.41 -8.40
N GLY A 771 -11.28 34.78 -8.66
CA GLY A 771 -11.92 35.94 -8.05
C GLY A 771 -12.66 35.66 -6.73
N PRO A 772 -13.31 36.68 -6.13
CA PRO A 772 -14.11 36.57 -4.91
C PRO A 772 -15.15 35.44 -4.94
N GLU A 773 -15.68 35.12 -6.12
CA GLU A 773 -16.66 34.07 -6.36
C GLU A 773 -16.19 32.65 -5.98
N PHE A 774 -14.87 32.42 -5.87
CA PHE A 774 -14.32 31.16 -5.38
C PHE A 774 -14.60 30.96 -3.87
N TYR A 775 -14.64 32.06 -3.13
CA TYR A 775 -14.74 32.05 -1.67
C TYR A 775 -16.19 32.08 -1.20
N ASN A 776 -17.00 33.00 -1.75
CA ASN A 776 -18.40 33.16 -1.40
C ASN A 776 -19.20 33.76 -2.58
N SER A 777 -20.50 33.50 -2.64
CA SER A 777 -21.40 34.01 -3.69
C SER A 777 -21.87 35.46 -3.45
N TYR A 778 -21.60 36.02 -2.26
CA TYR A 778 -22.05 37.37 -1.88
C TYR A 778 -21.21 38.49 -2.49
N SER A 779 -21.47 38.82 -3.76
CA SER A 779 -21.02 40.06 -4.38
C SER A 779 -22.10 41.15 -4.32
N GLY A 780 -22.02 42.00 -3.29
CA GLY A 780 -22.51 43.39 -3.31
C GLY A 780 -24.03 43.65 -3.43
N VAL A 781 -24.74 43.67 -2.30
CA VAL A 781 -25.81 44.66 -2.05
C VAL A 781 -25.67 45.14 -0.61
N GLY A 782 -25.73 46.46 -0.39
CA GLY A 782 -25.64 47.04 0.95
C GLY A 782 -26.86 46.68 1.80
N SER A 783 -26.65 45.97 2.91
CA SER A 783 -27.65 45.74 3.95
C SER A 783 -27.09 46.20 5.30
N SER A 784 -27.33 47.47 5.61
CA SER A 784 -27.02 48.08 6.91
C SER A 784 -28.09 47.75 7.96
N THR A 785 -28.30 46.45 8.25
CA THR A 785 -29.24 45.99 9.29
C THR A 785 -28.73 44.70 9.94
N GLY A 786 -28.46 44.74 11.25
CA GLY A 786 -28.13 43.55 12.04
C GLY A 786 -26.92 43.71 12.96
N ARG A 787 -27.07 44.44 14.07
CA ARG A 787 -26.19 44.25 15.23
C ARG A 787 -26.60 42.95 15.92
N ASP A 788 -25.92 41.84 15.59
CA ASP A 788 -25.87 40.66 16.46
C ASP A 788 -24.45 40.07 16.44
N GLY A 789 -23.82 40.06 17.61
CA GLY A 789 -22.39 39.74 17.78
C GLY A 789 -22.06 38.25 17.77
N SER A 790 -22.60 37.48 16.83
CA SER A 790 -22.43 36.02 16.77
C SER A 790 -21.79 35.55 15.47
N GLY A 791 -20.50 35.18 15.53
CA GLY A 791 -19.83 34.38 14.50
C GLY A 791 -19.26 35.14 13.28
N ARG A 792 -17.99 35.56 13.37
CA ARG A 792 -17.17 35.79 12.17
C ARG A 792 -16.90 34.44 11.51
N ASN A 793 -17.71 34.04 10.52
CA ASN A 793 -17.50 32.79 9.81
C ASN A 793 -16.20 32.84 9.01
N ALA A 794 -15.27 31.94 9.33
CA ALA A 794 -14.07 31.72 8.54
C ALA A 794 -14.43 30.99 7.23
N LEU A 795 -13.80 31.39 6.14
CA LEU A 795 -13.89 30.68 4.86
C LEU A 795 -12.90 29.51 4.87
N PHE A 796 -13.18 28.46 4.09
CA PHE A 796 -12.41 27.20 4.08
C PHE A 796 -11.97 26.72 5.48
N PRO A 797 -12.87 26.65 6.48
CA PRO A 797 -12.50 26.57 7.90
C PRO A 797 -11.77 25.28 8.29
N ALA A 798 -11.86 24.23 7.47
CA ALA A 798 -11.23 22.93 7.68
C ALA A 798 -10.17 22.55 6.63
N LEU A 799 -9.87 23.44 5.66
CA LEU A 799 -9.01 23.10 4.52
C LEU A 799 -7.56 22.95 4.98
N LYS A 800 -7.02 21.73 4.87
CA LYS A 800 -5.65 21.38 5.23
C LYS A 800 -4.68 21.41 4.06
N ARG A 801 -5.17 21.11 2.85
CA ARG A 801 -4.31 21.08 1.66
C ARG A 801 -5.02 21.60 0.40
N LEU A 802 -4.28 22.42 -0.34
CA LEU A 802 -4.68 23.03 -1.61
C LEU A 802 -3.62 22.79 -2.68
N ASP A 803 -4.00 22.12 -3.76
CA ASP A 803 -3.15 21.83 -4.91
C ASP A 803 -3.70 22.54 -6.16
N LEU A 804 -2.98 23.54 -6.69
CA LEU A 804 -3.22 24.18 -7.98
C LEU A 804 -2.14 23.73 -8.99
N GLN A 805 -2.53 23.07 -10.08
CA GLN A 805 -1.58 22.47 -11.03
C GLN A 805 -2.01 22.69 -12.49
N ARG A 806 -1.07 22.92 -13.41
CA ARG A 806 -1.34 23.04 -14.86
C ARG A 806 -2.44 24.06 -15.20
N MET A 807 -2.30 25.28 -14.69
CA MET A 807 -3.19 26.40 -14.99
C MET A 807 -2.40 27.49 -15.74
N PRO A 808 -2.00 27.25 -17.00
CA PRO A 808 -1.00 28.07 -17.69
C PRO A 808 -1.48 29.50 -18.02
N ASN A 809 -2.79 29.74 -18.12
CA ASN A 809 -3.35 31.08 -18.35
C ASN A 809 -3.81 31.81 -17.09
N LEU A 810 -3.67 31.19 -15.90
CA LEU A 810 -4.05 31.85 -14.66
C LEU A 810 -3.11 33.02 -14.39
N GLU A 811 -3.64 34.24 -14.37
CA GLU A 811 -2.91 35.50 -14.23
C GLU A 811 -3.05 36.07 -12.82
N GLU A 812 -4.22 35.95 -12.18
CA GLU A 812 -4.53 36.58 -10.90
C GLU A 812 -5.25 35.64 -9.92
N TRP A 813 -4.83 35.60 -8.64
CA TRP A 813 -5.59 34.96 -7.56
C TRP A 813 -5.86 35.99 -6.46
N LYS A 814 -7.11 36.45 -6.37
CA LYS A 814 -7.54 37.58 -5.52
C LYS A 814 -7.74 37.16 -4.07
N ASP A 815 -7.31 38.03 -3.16
CA ASP A 815 -7.73 38.01 -1.76
C ASP A 815 -9.18 38.58 -1.69
N PRO A 816 -10.13 37.99 -0.93
CA PRO A 816 -11.42 38.63 -0.67
C PRO A 816 -11.23 39.97 0.05
N MET A 817 -11.82 41.04 -0.51
CA MET A 817 -11.55 42.42 -0.09
C MET A 817 -12.08 42.76 1.31
N ASP A 818 -11.32 43.65 1.96
CA ASP A 818 -11.50 44.28 3.27
C ASP A 818 -11.48 43.36 4.52
N PRO A 819 -10.34 43.30 5.25
CA PRO A 819 -10.19 42.50 6.48
C PRO A 819 -11.04 43.01 7.66
N THR A 820 -11.76 44.13 7.52
CA THR A 820 -12.73 44.58 8.52
C THR A 820 -14.08 43.85 8.43
N THR A 821 -14.39 43.22 7.28
CA THR A 821 -15.74 42.67 6.98
C THR A 821 -15.85 41.15 7.00
N THR A 822 -14.77 40.42 6.67
CA THR A 822 -14.80 38.95 6.52
C THR A 822 -13.75 38.27 7.41
N GLY A 823 -14.04 37.05 7.90
CA GLY A 823 -13.13 36.28 8.75
C GLY A 823 -11.89 35.72 8.01
N MET A 824 -11.03 35.00 8.74
CA MET A 824 -9.85 34.33 8.14
C MET A 824 -10.25 33.38 7.00
N VAL A 825 -9.47 33.42 5.91
CA VAL A 825 -9.81 32.74 4.64
C VAL A 825 -9.26 31.31 4.56
N PHE A 826 -8.12 31.04 5.20
CA PHE A 826 -7.45 29.73 5.20
C PHE A 826 -6.87 29.41 6.59
N PRO A 827 -7.69 29.33 7.65
CA PRO A 827 -7.20 29.20 9.03
C PRO A 827 -6.40 27.91 9.28
N CYS A 828 -6.71 26.83 8.57
CA CYS A 828 -6.18 25.49 8.81
C CYS A 828 -5.27 24.95 7.69
N LEU A 829 -4.87 25.76 6.70
CA LEU A 829 -4.11 25.28 5.54
C LEU A 829 -2.67 24.94 5.94
N GLU A 830 -2.30 23.66 5.87
CA GLU A 830 -0.99 23.12 6.25
C GLU A 830 -0.07 22.88 5.04
N GLU A 831 -0.62 22.47 3.88
CA GLU A 831 0.12 22.25 2.63
C GLU A 831 -0.47 23.09 1.46
N LEU A 832 0.39 23.82 0.75
CA LEU A 832 0.04 24.54 -0.49
C LEU A 832 0.98 24.12 -1.63
N THR A 833 0.40 23.66 -2.73
CA THR A 833 1.13 23.30 -3.95
C THR A 833 0.65 24.13 -5.13
N ILE A 834 1.55 24.82 -5.82
CA ILE A 834 1.30 25.56 -7.07
C ILE A 834 2.29 25.04 -8.13
N ARG A 835 1.82 24.46 -9.24
CA ARG A 835 2.71 23.92 -10.30
C ARG A 835 2.23 24.25 -11.71
N GLU A 836 3.14 24.58 -12.61
CA GLU A 836 2.82 24.86 -14.02
C GLU A 836 1.78 26.00 -14.16
N CYS A 837 1.88 27.04 -13.33
CA CYS A 837 1.00 28.22 -13.28
C CYS A 837 1.79 29.47 -13.73
N ARG A 838 2.31 29.42 -14.95
CA ARG A 838 3.39 30.31 -15.43
C ARG A 838 3.02 31.79 -15.53
N LYS A 839 1.74 32.12 -15.77
CA LYS A 839 1.26 33.50 -15.86
C LYS A 839 0.86 34.13 -14.52
N LEU A 840 0.79 33.36 -13.44
CA LEU A 840 0.26 33.87 -12.17
C LEU A 840 1.17 35.00 -11.66
N ILE A 841 0.58 36.14 -11.29
CA ILE A 841 1.32 37.32 -10.82
C ILE A 841 1.10 37.57 -9.32
N SER A 842 -0.14 37.38 -8.84
CA SER A 842 -0.58 37.65 -7.47
C SER A 842 -1.36 36.48 -6.86
N ALA A 843 -1.29 36.33 -5.54
CA ALA A 843 -2.05 35.36 -4.76
C ALA A 843 -2.42 35.95 -3.38
N PRO A 844 -3.29 35.29 -2.60
CA PRO A 844 -3.41 35.56 -1.17
C PRO A 844 -2.06 35.34 -0.48
N CYS A 845 -1.76 36.16 0.54
CA CYS A 845 -0.48 36.13 1.25
C CYS A 845 -0.62 35.68 2.72
N HIS A 846 -1.84 35.56 3.25
CA HIS A 846 -2.09 35.24 4.65
C HIS A 846 -2.53 33.78 4.84
N PHE A 847 -1.57 32.90 5.15
CA PHE A 847 -1.82 31.50 5.49
C PHE A 847 -1.22 31.19 6.89
N PRO A 848 -1.99 31.35 7.99
CA PRO A 848 -1.44 31.28 9.35
C PRO A 848 -0.89 29.90 9.74
N SER A 849 -1.39 28.81 9.16
CA SER A 849 -1.04 27.42 9.53
C SER A 849 -0.10 26.71 8.54
N LEU A 850 0.46 27.43 7.55
CA LEU A 850 1.13 26.81 6.40
C LEU A 850 2.53 26.29 6.72
N LYS A 851 2.64 24.96 6.86
CA LYS A 851 3.89 24.25 7.16
C LYS A 851 4.72 23.93 5.92
N LYS A 852 4.08 23.74 4.76
CA LYS A 852 4.76 23.26 3.55
C LYS A 852 4.26 23.98 2.31
N LEU A 853 5.20 24.55 1.57
CA LEU A 853 4.96 25.26 0.32
C LEU A 853 5.75 24.60 -0.81
N VAL A 854 5.07 24.28 -1.91
CA VAL A 854 5.70 23.76 -3.13
C VAL A 854 5.28 24.63 -4.31
N ILE A 855 6.23 25.31 -4.94
CA ILE A 855 6.01 26.17 -6.09
C ILE A 855 6.92 25.69 -7.23
N GLN A 856 6.35 25.37 -8.40
CA GLN A 856 7.09 24.90 -9.57
C GLN A 856 6.57 25.57 -10.86
N GLU A 857 7.46 26.04 -11.74
CA GLU A 857 7.09 26.59 -13.05
C GLU A 857 6.06 27.74 -12.93
N THR A 858 6.43 28.77 -12.16
CA THR A 858 5.62 29.99 -11.93
C THR A 858 6.48 31.26 -12.04
N CYS A 859 5.83 32.42 -12.07
CA CYS A 859 6.51 33.71 -11.97
C CYS A 859 7.11 33.96 -10.57
N SER A 860 8.21 34.71 -10.51
CA SER A 860 8.82 35.16 -9.25
C SER A 860 7.95 36.12 -8.44
N THR A 861 7.04 36.87 -9.08
CA THR A 861 6.18 37.84 -8.37
C THR A 861 5.22 37.14 -7.42
N THR A 862 4.59 36.03 -7.84
CA THR A 862 3.72 35.20 -6.99
C THR A 862 4.48 34.61 -5.82
N PHE A 863 5.69 34.08 -6.06
CA PHE A 863 6.53 33.56 -4.99
C PHE A 863 6.83 34.63 -3.93
N LYS A 864 7.29 35.82 -4.35
CA LYS A 864 7.56 36.95 -3.44
C LYS A 864 6.31 37.40 -2.67
N ASN A 865 5.17 37.47 -3.36
CA ASN A 865 3.88 37.85 -2.77
C ASN A 865 3.41 36.86 -1.68
N ILE A 866 3.43 35.54 -1.96
CA ILE A 866 3.04 34.51 -0.99
C ILE A 866 3.93 34.53 0.25
N ILE A 867 5.25 34.61 0.09
CA ILE A 867 6.22 34.57 1.19
C ILE A 867 6.08 35.75 2.16
N SER A 868 5.62 36.92 1.68
CA SER A 868 5.67 38.20 2.41
C SER A 868 5.09 38.21 3.85
N LYS A 869 4.15 37.31 4.18
CA LYS A 869 3.50 37.23 5.51
C LYS A 869 3.48 35.81 6.12
N LEU A 870 4.24 34.86 5.58
CA LEU A 870 4.30 33.49 6.11
C LEU A 870 5.30 33.37 7.25
N THR A 871 4.86 32.85 8.41
CA THR A 871 5.70 32.66 9.63
C THR A 871 5.84 31.21 10.10
N THR A 872 4.98 30.31 9.64
CA THR A 872 4.88 28.92 10.12
C THR A 872 5.52 27.88 9.18
N LEU A 873 6.29 28.33 8.19
CA LEU A 873 6.78 27.49 7.09
C LEU A 873 7.97 26.60 7.54
N MET A 874 7.77 25.28 7.51
CA MET A 874 8.78 24.27 7.85
C MET A 874 9.54 23.72 6.64
N SER A 875 8.91 23.71 5.45
CA SER A 875 9.48 23.13 4.24
C SER A 875 9.14 23.94 2.97
N LEU A 876 10.17 24.33 2.21
CA LEU A 876 10.04 25.07 0.95
C LEU A 876 10.64 24.32 -0.25
N GLU A 877 9.73 23.77 -1.06
CA GLU A 877 9.83 23.35 -2.47
C GLU A 877 9.85 24.50 -3.50
N ILE A 878 10.97 24.95 -4.08
CA ILE A 878 10.93 25.79 -5.30
C ILE A 878 11.66 25.17 -6.50
N SER A 879 11.04 25.25 -7.68
CA SER A 879 11.62 24.73 -8.93
C SER A 879 11.25 25.56 -10.15
N ASP A 880 12.21 25.89 -11.01
CA ASP A 880 11.97 26.56 -12.30
C ASP A 880 11.09 27.82 -12.18
N ILE A 881 11.52 28.76 -11.33
CA ILE A 881 10.81 30.02 -11.09
C ILE A 881 11.39 31.10 -12.03
N SER A 882 10.60 31.53 -13.02
CA SER A 882 11.04 32.50 -14.03
C SER A 882 11.18 33.90 -13.44
N GLY A 883 12.29 34.60 -13.74
CA GLY A 883 12.56 35.96 -13.25
C GLY A 883 12.99 36.06 -11.78
N LEU A 884 13.30 34.93 -11.13
CA LEU A 884 13.71 34.91 -9.72
C LEU A 884 15.22 35.22 -9.56
N ALA A 885 15.60 36.49 -9.62
CA ALA A 885 16.99 36.94 -9.42
C ALA A 885 17.56 36.62 -8.02
N CYS A 886 16.74 36.77 -6.98
CA CYS A 886 17.09 36.53 -5.58
C CYS A 886 15.88 36.04 -4.77
N LEU A 887 16.13 35.36 -3.64
CA LEU A 887 15.08 35.05 -2.66
C LEU A 887 14.65 36.30 -1.90
N PRO A 888 13.35 36.45 -1.55
CA PRO A 888 12.86 37.58 -0.78
C PRO A 888 13.32 37.52 0.69
N GLU A 889 13.77 38.66 1.23
CA GLU A 889 14.22 38.79 2.63
C GLU A 889 13.18 38.32 3.65
N HIS A 890 11.89 38.59 3.39
CA HIS A 890 10.77 38.16 4.22
C HIS A 890 10.71 36.64 4.45
N LEU A 891 11.29 35.82 3.56
CA LEU A 891 11.42 34.36 3.78
C LEU A 891 12.14 34.09 5.10
N TRP A 892 13.27 34.78 5.29
CA TRP A 892 14.15 34.63 6.42
C TRP A 892 13.60 35.33 7.64
N GLN A 893 13.24 36.62 7.51
CA GLN A 893 12.72 37.46 8.61
C GLN A 893 11.56 36.80 9.35
N ASN A 894 10.64 36.16 8.61
CA ASN A 894 9.41 35.61 9.18
C ASN A 894 9.53 34.15 9.67
N ASN A 895 10.49 33.35 9.16
CA ASN A 895 10.55 31.89 9.39
C ASN A 895 11.89 31.41 10.01
N THR A 896 12.62 32.31 10.69
CA THR A 896 13.95 32.06 11.28
C THR A 896 14.04 30.80 12.14
N THR A 897 12.97 30.48 12.89
CA THR A 897 12.90 29.37 13.85
C THR A 897 12.04 28.19 13.40
N SER A 898 11.35 28.31 12.26
CA SER A 898 10.40 27.30 11.76
C SER A 898 10.92 26.55 10.54
N LEU A 899 11.70 27.17 9.66
CA LEU A 899 12.14 26.57 8.40
C LEU A 899 13.23 25.51 8.64
N MET A 900 12.92 24.24 8.35
CA MET A 900 13.83 23.10 8.51
C MET A 900 14.43 22.61 7.18
N SER A 901 13.72 22.79 6.06
CA SER A 901 14.12 22.28 4.75
C SER A 901 13.89 23.30 3.64
N LEU A 902 14.97 23.72 2.97
CA LEU A 902 14.94 24.58 1.79
C LEU A 902 15.53 23.85 0.58
N LYS A 903 14.76 23.81 -0.53
CA LYS A 903 15.11 23.05 -1.73
C LYS A 903 14.76 23.86 -2.98
N ILE A 904 15.80 24.23 -3.71
CA ILE A 904 15.78 25.09 -4.89
C ILE A 904 16.26 24.29 -6.08
N LYS A 905 15.54 24.32 -7.20
CA LYS A 905 15.90 23.60 -8.43
C LYS A 905 15.71 24.41 -9.69
N TYR A 906 16.61 24.31 -10.65
CA TYR A 906 16.44 24.77 -12.03
C TYR A 906 15.98 26.23 -12.18
N CYS A 907 16.18 27.08 -11.16
CA CYS A 907 15.87 28.50 -11.23
C CYS A 907 16.97 29.19 -12.04
N ALA A 908 16.81 29.24 -13.36
CA ALA A 908 17.83 29.71 -14.29
C ALA A 908 18.23 31.19 -14.06
N ASP A 909 17.30 32.01 -13.56
CA ASP A 909 17.54 33.43 -13.29
C ASP A 909 18.17 33.74 -11.92
N LEU A 910 18.34 32.75 -11.04
CA LEU A 910 18.81 32.97 -9.66
C LEU A 910 20.30 33.33 -9.64
N GLU A 911 20.60 34.58 -9.30
CA GLU A 911 21.96 35.14 -9.25
C GLU A 911 22.58 35.06 -7.84
N SER A 912 21.74 35.21 -6.80
CA SER A 912 22.17 35.19 -5.39
C SER A 912 21.11 34.61 -4.44
N ILE A 913 21.59 34.13 -3.30
CA ILE A 913 20.76 33.73 -2.16
C ILE A 913 21.17 34.64 -1.00
N LEU A 914 20.58 35.83 -0.93
CA LEU A 914 20.79 36.75 0.18
C LEU A 914 20.20 36.13 1.46
N LEU A 915 21.08 35.83 2.41
CA LEU A 915 20.75 35.64 3.82
C LEU A 915 20.95 36.99 4.54
N PRO A 916 20.26 37.27 5.66
CA PRO A 916 20.46 38.49 6.43
C PRO A 916 21.94 38.72 6.79
N HIS A 917 22.39 39.99 6.79
CA HIS A 917 23.75 40.36 7.18
C HIS A 917 23.93 40.37 8.71
N GLU A 918 25.17 40.31 9.19
CA GLU A 918 25.49 40.40 10.63
C GLU A 918 25.12 41.77 11.25
N ASP A 919 25.02 42.82 10.43
CA ASP A 919 24.59 44.17 10.83
C ASP A 919 23.06 44.37 10.75
N ASP A 920 22.30 43.40 10.21
CA ASP A 920 20.83 43.44 10.21
C ASP A 920 20.26 42.91 11.53
N VAL A 921 19.18 43.53 12.01
CA VAL A 921 18.53 43.22 13.30
C VAL A 921 17.78 41.86 13.30
N CYS A 922 17.97 41.03 12.26
CA CYS A 922 17.33 39.72 12.13
C CYS A 922 18.25 38.58 12.58
N ALA A 923 17.76 37.78 13.53
CA ALA A 923 18.43 36.56 13.96
C ALA A 923 18.67 35.59 12.78
N PRO A 924 19.82 34.90 12.74
CA PRO A 924 20.08 33.89 11.72
C PRO A 924 19.06 32.75 11.79
N CYS A 925 18.82 32.07 10.67
CA CYS A 925 17.86 30.97 10.59
C CYS A 925 18.42 29.71 11.28
N THR A 926 18.22 29.60 12.59
CA THR A 926 18.80 28.55 13.43
C THR A 926 18.15 27.18 13.26
N SER A 927 16.97 27.09 12.63
CA SER A 927 16.22 25.83 12.45
C SER A 927 16.58 25.02 11.20
N LEU A 928 17.33 25.59 10.25
CA LEU A 928 17.52 24.96 8.93
C LEU A 928 18.44 23.73 9.00
N GLN A 929 17.90 22.55 8.71
CA GLN A 929 18.60 21.26 8.75
C GLN A 929 19.07 20.79 7.36
N SER A 930 18.31 21.11 6.30
CA SER A 930 18.67 20.73 4.92
C SER A 930 18.56 21.92 3.97
N LEU A 931 19.67 22.25 3.32
CA LEU A 931 19.76 23.18 2.19
C LEU A 931 20.13 22.42 0.92
N ARG A 932 19.32 22.57 -0.14
CA ARG A 932 19.57 21.92 -1.43
C ARG A 932 19.35 22.91 -2.57
N ILE A 933 20.34 23.07 -3.45
CA ILE A 933 20.34 23.96 -4.60
C ILE A 933 20.82 23.14 -5.80
N ILE A 934 19.99 22.97 -6.83
CA ILE A 934 20.28 22.07 -7.96
C ILE A 934 20.02 22.77 -9.29
N GLY A 935 21.00 22.91 -10.17
CA GLY A 935 20.80 23.39 -11.54
C GLY A 935 20.48 24.89 -11.67
N CYS A 936 20.97 25.73 -10.75
CA CYS A 936 20.78 27.18 -10.82
C CYS A 936 21.96 27.81 -11.58
N GLU A 937 21.79 28.05 -12.88
CA GLU A 937 22.92 28.33 -13.79
C GLU A 937 23.56 29.71 -13.57
N LYS A 938 22.77 30.76 -13.30
CA LYS A 938 23.29 32.11 -13.02
C LYS A 938 23.85 32.33 -11.61
N LEU A 939 23.67 31.39 -10.69
CA LEU A 939 24.04 31.57 -9.29
C LEU A 939 25.56 31.80 -9.19
N SER A 940 25.97 32.98 -8.73
CA SER A 940 27.37 33.43 -8.80
C SER A 940 28.10 33.35 -7.46
N HIS A 941 27.36 33.48 -6.36
CA HIS A 941 27.88 33.45 -5.00
C HIS A 941 26.87 32.84 -4.03
N LEU A 942 27.41 32.20 -2.98
CA LEU A 942 26.66 31.74 -1.82
C LEU A 942 26.91 32.70 -0.65
N PRO A 943 25.94 32.90 0.25
CA PRO A 943 26.05 33.87 1.34
C PRO A 943 27.07 33.45 2.40
N ASN A 944 27.94 34.38 2.83
CA ASN A 944 28.89 34.17 3.92
C ASN A 944 28.22 33.78 5.24
N THR A 945 27.01 34.30 5.49
CA THR A 945 26.22 33.99 6.68
C THR A 945 25.66 32.56 6.70
N LEU A 946 25.97 31.70 5.70
CA LEU A 946 25.77 30.24 5.81
C LEU A 946 26.46 29.66 7.06
N GLN A 947 27.59 30.24 7.49
CA GLN A 947 28.28 29.86 8.74
C GLN A 947 27.43 30.00 10.01
N THR A 948 26.35 30.80 9.97
CA THR A 948 25.46 31.05 11.13
C THR A 948 24.36 29.99 11.30
N LEU A 949 24.20 29.08 10.34
CA LEU A 949 23.12 28.09 10.28
C LEU A 949 23.45 26.84 11.12
N ILE A 950 23.60 27.02 12.44
CA ILE A 950 24.16 26.01 13.35
C ILE A 950 23.44 24.65 13.41
N SER A 951 22.21 24.49 12.89
CA SER A 951 21.51 23.19 12.82
C SER A 951 21.65 22.46 11.47
N LEU A 952 22.50 22.96 10.56
CA LEU A 952 22.55 22.53 9.17
C LEU A 952 23.29 21.19 8.99
N GLU A 953 22.54 20.09 9.06
CA GLU A 953 23.07 18.73 8.88
C GLU A 953 23.41 18.41 7.41
N LYS A 954 22.78 19.09 6.44
CA LYS A 954 22.89 18.72 5.03
C LYS A 954 22.95 19.91 4.07
N ILE A 955 24.00 19.92 3.25
CA ILE A 955 24.20 20.88 2.16
C ILE A 955 24.37 20.12 0.84
N GLU A 956 23.53 20.42 -0.16
CA GLU A 956 23.72 20.00 -1.55
C GLU A 956 23.69 21.24 -2.45
N VAL A 957 24.80 21.56 -3.12
CA VAL A 957 24.84 22.60 -4.16
C VAL A 957 25.40 21.95 -5.42
N ILE A 958 24.56 21.75 -6.43
CA ILE A 958 24.85 20.83 -7.54
C ILE A 958 24.47 21.48 -8.88
N ARG A 959 25.34 21.43 -9.89
CA ARG A 959 25.12 22.05 -11.22
C ARG A 959 24.83 23.56 -11.14
N CYS A 960 25.64 24.28 -10.38
CA CYS A 960 25.56 25.75 -10.27
C CYS A 960 26.85 26.40 -10.83
N PRO A 961 27.15 26.24 -12.13
CA PRO A 961 28.50 26.41 -12.69
C PRO A 961 29.16 27.77 -12.42
N ASN A 962 28.38 28.85 -12.28
CA ASN A 962 28.88 30.20 -12.05
C ASN A 962 29.30 30.49 -10.59
N VAL A 963 29.05 29.57 -9.65
CA VAL A 963 29.54 29.71 -8.26
C VAL A 963 31.05 29.46 -8.25
N MET A 964 31.83 30.52 -8.09
CA MET A 964 33.32 30.46 -8.09
C MET A 964 33.92 30.28 -6.69
N TYR A 965 33.17 30.64 -5.65
CA TYR A 965 33.59 30.64 -4.24
C TYR A 965 32.51 30.01 -3.34
N PHE A 966 32.92 29.39 -2.24
CA PHE A 966 32.03 28.83 -1.22
C PHE A 966 32.37 29.41 0.16
N PRO A 967 31.36 29.79 0.97
CA PRO A 967 31.55 30.41 2.28
C PRO A 967 32.22 29.50 3.30
N SER A 968 32.72 30.08 4.41
CA SER A 968 33.31 29.30 5.50
C SER A 968 32.30 28.31 6.10
N LEU A 969 32.75 27.07 6.32
CA LEU A 969 31.96 26.02 6.97
C LEU A 969 32.10 26.01 8.50
N GLN A 970 33.02 26.81 9.06
CA GLN A 970 33.48 26.67 10.45
C GLN A 970 32.35 26.69 11.50
N GLY A 971 31.30 27.49 11.31
CA GLY A 971 30.18 27.57 12.26
C GLY A 971 29.12 26.45 12.12
N VAL A 972 29.03 25.78 10.95
CA VAL A 972 28.12 24.63 10.74
C VAL A 972 28.82 23.28 10.92
N ALA A 973 30.15 23.30 11.00
CA ALA A 973 31.02 22.15 10.99
C ALA A 973 30.69 21.03 12.02
N PRO A 974 30.29 21.32 13.28
CA PRO A 974 29.99 20.26 14.26
C PRO A 974 28.78 19.40 13.91
N PHE A 975 27.86 19.89 13.08
CA PHE A 975 26.56 19.26 12.80
C PHE A 975 26.43 18.75 11.36
N LEU A 976 27.27 19.24 10.44
CA LEU A 976 27.21 18.90 9.02
C LEU A 976 27.55 17.42 8.78
N ARG A 977 26.56 16.62 8.34
CA ARG A 977 26.68 15.19 8.03
C ARG A 977 26.88 14.91 6.54
N THR A 978 26.34 15.75 5.66
CA THR A 978 26.42 15.58 4.20
C THR A 978 26.76 16.88 3.50
N LEU A 979 27.83 16.88 2.71
CA LEU A 979 28.23 17.97 1.83
C LEU A 979 28.39 17.47 0.39
N ARG A 980 27.56 17.98 -0.53
CA ARG A 980 27.66 17.70 -1.97
C ARG A 980 27.86 19.00 -2.75
N ILE A 981 28.95 19.07 -3.51
CA ILE A 981 29.43 20.24 -4.25
C ILE A 981 29.59 19.86 -5.72
N SER A 982 28.94 20.60 -6.64
CA SER A 982 29.17 20.43 -8.07
C SER A 982 29.08 21.72 -8.89
N PHE A 983 30.18 22.48 -8.94
CA PHE A 983 30.27 23.80 -9.60
C PHE A 983 31.73 24.30 -9.73
N GLY A 984 31.94 25.41 -10.43
CA GLY A 984 33.24 25.91 -10.91
C GLY A 984 34.23 26.49 -9.88
N VAL A 985 34.24 25.98 -8.65
CA VAL A 985 35.09 26.47 -7.54
C VAL A 985 36.57 26.50 -7.90
N GLU A 986 37.24 27.63 -7.61
CA GLU A 986 38.72 27.74 -7.67
C GLU A 986 39.40 27.30 -6.37
N VAL A 987 38.85 27.72 -5.22
CA VAL A 987 39.38 27.46 -3.87
C VAL A 987 38.29 26.83 -3.01
N PHE A 988 38.58 25.66 -2.43
CA PHE A 988 37.65 24.92 -1.58
C PHE A 988 37.27 25.73 -0.31
N PRO A 989 36.05 25.58 0.24
CA PRO A 989 35.66 26.29 1.45
C PRO A 989 36.60 26.07 2.65
N SER A 990 36.92 27.18 3.31
CA SER A 990 37.61 27.18 4.60
C SER A 990 36.76 26.56 5.69
N GLY A 991 37.40 25.96 6.70
CA GLY A 991 36.70 25.34 7.83
C GLY A 991 36.21 23.90 7.59
N LEU A 992 36.44 23.30 6.42
CA LEU A 992 36.16 21.87 6.19
C LEU A 992 36.86 20.99 7.23
N GLN A 993 38.10 21.31 7.59
CA GLN A 993 38.89 20.61 8.63
C GLN A 993 38.15 20.50 9.97
N SER A 994 37.23 21.42 10.28
CA SER A 994 36.46 21.39 11.52
C SER A 994 35.22 20.47 11.44
N CYS A 995 34.88 19.91 10.27
CA CYS A 995 33.65 19.16 10.02
C CYS A 995 33.71 17.70 10.51
N THR A 996 34.07 17.49 11.78
CA THR A 996 34.33 16.14 12.35
C THR A 996 33.13 15.18 12.30
N SER A 997 31.90 15.70 12.18
CA SER A 997 30.66 14.92 12.01
C SER A 997 30.33 14.53 10.56
N LEU A 998 31.15 14.94 9.58
CA LEU A 998 30.87 14.75 8.16
C LEU A 998 30.97 13.27 7.79
N SER A 999 29.84 12.69 7.37
CA SER A 999 29.73 11.28 6.96
C SER A 999 29.84 11.08 5.44
N GLU A 1000 29.48 12.10 4.67
CA GLU A 1000 29.45 12.04 3.20
C GLU A 1000 29.96 13.35 2.59
N LEU A 1001 31.04 13.27 1.80
CA LEU A 1001 31.62 14.36 1.03
C LEU A 1001 31.63 14.00 -0.45
N ARG A 1002 30.99 14.82 -1.30
CA ARG A 1002 31.01 14.66 -2.75
C ARG A 1002 31.38 15.95 -3.48
N ILE A 1003 32.30 15.86 -4.43
CA ILE A 1003 32.91 16.94 -5.20
C ILE A 1003 32.85 16.53 -6.68
N ALA A 1004 32.25 17.35 -7.54
CA ALA A 1004 31.80 16.89 -8.86
C ALA A 1004 31.82 17.99 -9.94
N GLU A 1005 32.32 17.74 -11.14
CA GLU A 1005 32.34 18.75 -12.23
C GLU A 1005 33.09 20.06 -11.85
N CYS A 1006 33.95 20.04 -10.81
CA CYS A 1006 34.65 21.21 -10.27
C CYS A 1006 35.88 21.57 -11.12
N ARG A 1007 35.64 22.19 -12.29
CA ARG A 1007 36.66 22.38 -13.33
C ARG A 1007 37.84 23.27 -12.96
N ASN A 1008 37.70 24.21 -12.03
CA ASN A 1008 38.77 25.15 -11.69
C ASN A 1008 39.59 24.75 -10.44
N LEU A 1009 39.15 23.71 -9.73
CA LEU A 1009 39.75 23.26 -8.48
C LEU A 1009 41.15 22.69 -8.71
N LYS A 1010 42.16 23.22 -8.01
CA LYS A 1010 43.57 22.79 -8.14
C LYS A 1010 44.04 21.83 -7.04
N SER A 1011 43.48 21.96 -5.84
CA SER A 1011 43.76 21.12 -4.67
C SER A 1011 42.51 20.99 -3.80
N ILE A 1012 42.48 19.95 -2.97
CA ILE A 1012 41.50 19.74 -1.90
C ILE A 1012 42.23 20.03 -0.57
N PRO A 1013 41.60 20.68 0.42
CA PRO A 1013 42.25 21.01 1.70
C PRO A 1013 42.50 19.75 2.53
N ASP A 1014 43.36 19.87 3.56
CA ASP A 1014 43.57 18.82 4.55
C ASP A 1014 42.24 18.28 5.10
N MET A 1015 42.17 16.95 5.21
CA MET A 1015 41.00 16.19 5.65
C MET A 1015 41.28 15.34 6.89
N ARG A 1016 42.47 15.43 7.51
CA ARG A 1016 42.90 14.55 8.62
C ARG A 1016 41.90 14.40 9.76
N GLU A 1017 41.24 15.48 10.15
CA GLU A 1017 40.25 15.53 11.24
C GLU A 1017 38.87 14.92 10.89
N LEU A 1018 38.63 14.53 9.62
CA LEU A 1018 37.32 14.02 9.14
C LEU A 1018 37.10 12.53 9.47
N HIS A 1019 37.37 12.11 10.70
CA HIS A 1019 37.35 10.71 11.11
C HIS A 1019 35.98 10.01 10.97
N SER A 1020 34.87 10.77 10.87
CA SER A 1020 33.52 10.23 10.64
C SER A 1020 33.19 9.95 9.17
N LEU A 1021 34.09 10.27 8.23
CA LEU A 1021 33.80 10.21 6.80
C LEU A 1021 33.68 8.76 6.31
N ILE A 1022 32.48 8.38 5.87
CA ILE A 1022 32.15 7.05 5.34
C ILE A 1022 32.28 7.01 3.81
N GLN A 1023 31.99 8.14 3.14
CA GLN A 1023 31.95 8.23 1.69
C GLN A 1023 32.60 9.53 1.18
N LEU A 1024 33.59 9.39 0.29
CA LEU A 1024 34.30 10.48 -0.38
C LEU A 1024 34.24 10.25 -1.89
N GLU A 1025 33.60 11.14 -2.65
CA GLU A 1025 33.62 11.09 -4.12
C GLU A 1025 34.16 12.39 -4.70
N ILE A 1026 35.11 12.28 -5.62
CA ILE A 1026 35.72 13.36 -6.39
C ILE A 1026 35.64 12.95 -7.86
N TRP A 1027 34.87 13.65 -8.69
CA TRP A 1027 34.74 13.29 -10.10
C TRP A 1027 34.64 14.47 -11.07
N ASP A 1028 35.19 14.30 -12.28
CA ASP A 1028 35.24 15.33 -13.35
C ASP A 1028 35.83 16.67 -12.89
N CYS A 1029 36.93 16.59 -12.13
CA CYS A 1029 37.72 17.74 -11.66
C CYS A 1029 39.06 17.84 -12.44
N PRO A 1030 39.04 18.21 -13.73
CA PRO A 1030 40.20 18.03 -14.64
C PRO A 1030 41.46 18.82 -14.25
N ASN A 1031 41.34 19.93 -13.51
CA ASN A 1031 42.48 20.75 -13.11
C ASN A 1031 43.08 20.37 -11.74
N LEU A 1032 42.53 19.38 -11.04
CA LEU A 1032 43.02 18.92 -9.74
C LEU A 1032 44.43 18.32 -9.88
N ILE A 1033 45.40 18.85 -9.14
CA ILE A 1033 46.83 18.49 -9.25
C ILE A 1033 47.22 17.46 -8.19
N SER A 1034 46.69 17.59 -6.97
CA SER A 1034 46.97 16.73 -5.82
C SER A 1034 45.77 16.62 -4.88
N ILE A 1035 45.75 15.55 -4.11
CA ILE A 1035 44.83 15.28 -3.00
C ILE A 1035 45.75 14.96 -1.80
N GLU A 1036 45.48 15.51 -0.63
CA GLU A 1036 46.31 15.31 0.58
C GLU A 1036 46.18 13.89 1.17
N ASP A 1037 47.05 13.56 2.13
CA ASP A 1037 47.15 12.22 2.77
C ASP A 1037 45.80 11.81 3.41
N LEU A 1038 45.29 10.64 3.02
CA LEU A 1038 44.00 10.09 3.48
C LEU A 1038 44.14 9.15 4.70
N ARG A 1039 45.35 8.93 5.22
CA ARG A 1039 45.68 7.98 6.31
C ARG A 1039 44.73 8.01 7.52
N GLU A 1040 44.28 9.19 7.92
CA GLU A 1040 43.44 9.38 9.12
C GLU A 1040 41.94 9.14 8.87
N LEU A 1041 41.51 8.91 7.62
CA LEU A 1041 40.12 8.66 7.22
C LEU A 1041 39.71 7.19 7.43
N GLN A 1042 40.01 6.63 8.59
CA GLN A 1042 39.87 5.18 8.86
C GLN A 1042 38.43 4.66 8.77
N SER A 1043 37.41 5.52 8.82
CA SER A 1043 35.99 5.15 8.64
C SER A 1043 35.57 5.02 7.18
N LEU A 1044 36.42 5.38 6.21
CA LEU A 1044 36.05 5.46 4.81
C LEU A 1044 35.77 4.07 4.21
N ASN A 1045 34.54 3.92 3.72
CA ASN A 1045 34.02 2.68 3.14
C ASN A 1045 33.92 2.77 1.60
N SER A 1046 33.65 3.97 1.07
CA SER A 1046 33.52 4.23 -0.38
C SER A 1046 34.33 5.46 -0.80
N LEU A 1047 35.21 5.29 -1.80
CA LEU A 1047 36.10 6.30 -2.35
C LEU A 1047 35.96 6.38 -3.88
N GLY A 1048 35.61 7.54 -4.42
CA GLY A 1048 35.63 7.83 -5.85
C GLY A 1048 36.66 8.90 -6.19
N ILE A 1049 37.57 8.66 -7.14
CA ILE A 1049 38.49 9.64 -7.73
C ILE A 1049 38.52 9.43 -9.26
N ILE A 1050 37.64 10.11 -9.99
CA ILE A 1050 37.37 9.84 -11.41
C ILE A 1050 37.62 11.09 -12.27
N ARG A 1051 38.21 10.96 -13.46
CA ARG A 1051 38.38 12.04 -14.45
C ARG A 1051 39.12 13.29 -13.94
N CYS A 1052 40.06 13.11 -13.02
CA CYS A 1052 40.91 14.18 -12.50
C CYS A 1052 42.19 14.30 -13.34
N GLN A 1053 42.08 14.85 -14.55
CA GLN A 1053 43.10 14.73 -15.60
C GLN A 1053 44.51 15.25 -15.22
N LYS A 1054 44.64 16.30 -14.40
CA LYS A 1054 45.96 16.82 -13.97
C LYS A 1054 46.55 16.14 -12.74
N LEU A 1055 45.86 15.17 -12.15
CA LEU A 1055 46.36 14.39 -11.03
C LEU A 1055 47.52 13.51 -11.52
N ARG A 1056 48.71 13.65 -10.91
CA ARG A 1056 49.92 12.90 -11.30
C ARG A 1056 50.21 11.67 -10.44
N HIS A 1057 49.77 11.70 -9.19
CA HIS A 1057 49.89 10.61 -8.24
C HIS A 1057 48.55 10.45 -7.50
N LEU A 1058 48.25 9.24 -7.09
CA LEU A 1058 47.14 8.99 -6.18
C LEU A 1058 47.47 9.59 -4.79
N PRO A 1059 46.47 9.94 -3.97
CA PRO A 1059 46.74 10.39 -2.61
C PRO A 1059 47.51 9.34 -1.82
N ASP A 1060 48.39 9.82 -0.94
CA ASP A 1060 49.07 8.97 0.06
C ASP A 1060 48.06 8.47 1.12
N GLY A 1061 48.46 7.44 1.88
CA GLY A 1061 47.65 6.89 2.97
C GLY A 1061 46.55 5.91 2.55
N LEU A 1062 46.38 5.64 1.24
CA LEU A 1062 45.47 4.61 0.73
C LEU A 1062 45.75 3.21 1.30
N ASP A 1063 47.00 2.94 1.69
CA ASP A 1063 47.44 1.71 2.37
C ASP A 1063 46.85 1.54 3.78
N CYS A 1064 46.45 2.66 4.42
CA CYS A 1064 45.88 2.68 5.76
C CYS A 1064 44.34 2.57 5.78
N LEU A 1065 43.68 2.69 4.62
CA LEU A 1065 42.21 2.63 4.47
C LEU A 1065 41.64 1.20 4.50
N THR A 1066 41.94 0.46 5.56
CA THR A 1066 41.60 -0.97 5.70
C THR A 1066 40.09 -1.29 5.71
N ARG A 1067 39.24 -0.28 5.89
CA ARG A 1067 37.76 -0.39 5.81
C ARG A 1067 37.18 -0.10 4.42
N LEU A 1068 38.00 0.29 3.44
CA LEU A 1068 37.53 0.66 2.11
C LEU A 1068 37.06 -0.57 1.33
N LYS A 1069 35.74 -0.63 1.05
CA LYS A 1069 35.10 -1.69 0.26
C LYS A 1069 34.83 -1.27 -1.18
N GLU A 1070 34.54 0.01 -1.44
CA GLU A 1070 34.24 0.51 -2.77
C GLU A 1070 35.30 1.53 -3.22
N LEU A 1071 35.90 1.33 -4.39
CA LEU A 1071 36.86 2.24 -4.98
C LEU A 1071 36.54 2.48 -6.45
N TRP A 1072 36.26 3.71 -6.84
CA TRP A 1072 36.05 4.09 -8.24
C TRP A 1072 37.17 5.02 -8.67
N ILE A 1073 37.92 4.68 -9.71
CA ILE A 1073 39.22 5.29 -10.01
C ILE A 1073 39.53 5.32 -11.51
N GLY A 1074 40.21 6.36 -11.98
CA GLY A 1074 40.73 6.44 -13.35
C GLY A 1074 40.17 7.58 -14.21
N GLY A 1075 40.61 7.64 -15.47
CA GLY A 1075 40.44 8.82 -16.34
C GLY A 1075 41.42 9.96 -16.06
N PHE A 1076 42.64 9.62 -15.62
CA PHE A 1076 43.72 10.57 -15.32
C PHE A 1076 44.56 10.93 -16.56
N CYS A 1077 45.70 11.62 -16.37
CA CYS A 1077 46.68 11.87 -17.43
C CYS A 1077 47.36 10.57 -17.92
N GLU A 1078 48.14 10.68 -19.00
CA GLU A 1078 48.88 9.56 -19.58
C GLU A 1078 49.97 8.98 -18.65
N GLU A 1079 50.38 9.71 -17.61
CA GLU A 1079 51.38 9.31 -16.62
C GLU A 1079 50.81 8.33 -15.56
N LEU A 1080 49.49 8.36 -15.31
CA LEU A 1080 48.79 7.44 -14.40
C LEU A 1080 48.03 6.37 -15.20
N ASP A 1081 48.77 5.38 -15.69
CA ASP A 1081 48.19 4.21 -16.31
C ASP A 1081 47.53 3.28 -15.27
N VAL A 1082 46.65 2.38 -15.75
CA VAL A 1082 45.89 1.48 -14.88
C VAL A 1082 46.79 0.49 -14.14
N SER A 1083 47.92 0.09 -14.73
CA SER A 1083 48.90 -0.79 -14.11
C SER A 1083 49.54 -0.14 -12.88
N THR A 1084 49.92 1.14 -13.01
CA THR A 1084 50.45 1.98 -11.92
C THR A 1084 49.41 2.16 -10.81
N ILE A 1085 48.16 2.48 -11.16
CA ILE A 1085 47.05 2.56 -10.19
C ILE A 1085 46.93 1.27 -9.38
N LEU A 1086 46.83 0.11 -10.06
CA LEU A 1086 46.67 -1.20 -9.41
C LEU A 1086 47.85 -1.58 -8.51
N CYS A 1087 49.07 -1.16 -8.87
CA CYS A 1087 50.25 -1.33 -8.00
C CYS A 1087 50.14 -0.49 -6.72
N SER A 1088 49.75 0.78 -6.82
CA SER A 1088 49.63 1.68 -5.66
C SER A 1088 48.55 1.24 -4.66
N ILE A 1089 47.43 0.67 -5.14
CA ILE A 1089 46.34 0.17 -4.28
C ILE A 1089 46.47 -1.31 -3.89
N GLN A 1090 47.60 -1.98 -4.16
CA GLN A 1090 47.79 -3.42 -3.90
C GLN A 1090 47.54 -3.83 -2.43
N HIS A 1091 47.69 -2.90 -1.48
CA HIS A 1091 47.48 -3.16 -0.05
C HIS A 1091 46.00 -3.37 0.30
N LEU A 1092 45.07 -2.87 -0.53
CA LEU A 1092 43.63 -3.03 -0.40
C LEU A 1092 43.11 -4.38 -0.96
N GLN A 1093 44.01 -5.28 -1.35
CA GLN A 1093 43.71 -6.56 -2.00
C GLN A 1093 42.73 -7.49 -1.26
N THR A 1094 42.57 -7.33 0.05
CA THR A 1094 41.63 -8.12 0.89
C THR A 1094 40.41 -7.34 1.36
N SER A 1095 40.47 -6.01 1.44
CA SER A 1095 39.35 -5.17 1.92
C SER A 1095 38.39 -4.74 0.81
N LEU A 1096 38.91 -4.56 -0.40
CA LEU A 1096 38.17 -3.98 -1.51
C LEU A 1096 37.20 -5.00 -2.13
N GLU A 1097 35.90 -4.69 -2.09
CA GLU A 1097 34.81 -5.52 -2.60
C GLU A 1097 34.33 -5.09 -4.00
N GLU A 1098 34.24 -3.79 -4.30
CA GLU A 1098 33.91 -3.26 -5.64
C GLU A 1098 34.97 -2.27 -6.15
N LEU A 1099 35.50 -2.51 -7.35
CA LEU A 1099 36.45 -1.65 -8.05
C LEU A 1099 35.82 -1.18 -9.37
N ILE A 1100 35.77 0.13 -9.60
CA ILE A 1100 35.33 0.69 -10.87
C ILE A 1100 36.50 1.42 -11.53
N LEU A 1101 36.89 0.99 -12.72
CA LEU A 1101 37.97 1.57 -13.52
C LEU A 1101 37.39 2.41 -14.68
N PHE A 1102 37.90 3.63 -14.83
CA PHE A 1102 37.57 4.54 -15.94
C PHE A 1102 38.80 4.84 -16.80
N GLY A 1103 38.59 5.16 -18.09
CA GLY A 1103 39.67 5.58 -19.00
C GLY A 1103 40.58 4.43 -19.47
N CYS A 1104 40.04 3.22 -19.62
CA CYS A 1104 40.81 2.03 -20.03
C CYS A 1104 40.98 1.89 -21.55
N ASP A 1105 40.87 2.98 -22.32
CA ASP A 1105 40.67 2.92 -23.78
C ASP A 1105 41.97 2.67 -24.57
N LYS A 1106 43.12 2.88 -23.92
CA LYS A 1106 44.47 2.60 -24.42
C LYS A 1106 44.98 1.19 -24.12
N LEU A 1107 44.30 0.42 -23.25
CA LEU A 1107 44.77 -0.91 -22.87
C LEU A 1107 44.37 -1.97 -23.92
N ASN A 1108 45.37 -2.54 -24.59
CA ASN A 1108 45.18 -3.64 -25.54
C ASN A 1108 45.06 -5.02 -24.85
N THR A 1109 45.62 -5.16 -23.64
CA THR A 1109 45.59 -6.38 -22.82
C THR A 1109 45.23 -6.05 -21.37
N PRO A 1110 44.53 -6.94 -20.64
CA PRO A 1110 44.24 -6.72 -19.23
C PRO A 1110 45.52 -6.75 -18.37
N PRO A 1111 45.62 -5.90 -17.33
CA PRO A 1111 46.72 -5.94 -16.36
C PRO A 1111 46.64 -7.22 -15.52
N ASP A 1112 47.76 -7.96 -15.36
CA ASP A 1112 47.84 -9.13 -14.47
C ASP A 1112 47.85 -8.71 -12.98
N GLU A 1113 48.18 -7.45 -12.68
CA GLU A 1113 48.23 -6.86 -11.32
C GLU A 1113 46.89 -6.98 -10.60
N ILE A 1114 45.77 -6.90 -11.34
CA ILE A 1114 44.42 -6.98 -10.80
C ILE A 1114 44.10 -8.35 -10.19
N LEU A 1115 44.85 -9.40 -10.57
CA LEU A 1115 44.71 -10.76 -10.01
C LEU A 1115 45.07 -10.82 -8.52
N ARG A 1116 45.79 -9.81 -8.00
CA ARG A 1116 46.16 -9.70 -6.58
C ARG A 1116 44.96 -9.39 -5.68
N PHE A 1117 43.91 -8.74 -6.21
CA PHE A 1117 42.75 -8.29 -5.42
C PHE A 1117 41.78 -9.45 -5.11
N THR A 1118 42.17 -10.30 -4.15
CA THR A 1118 41.43 -11.49 -3.72
C THR A 1118 40.08 -11.21 -3.06
N GLY A 1119 39.87 -10.02 -2.48
CA GLY A 1119 38.60 -9.61 -1.87
C GLY A 1119 37.55 -9.15 -2.88
N LEU A 1120 37.94 -8.96 -4.15
CA LEU A 1120 37.14 -8.24 -5.13
C LEU A 1120 35.97 -9.08 -5.65
N LYS A 1121 34.76 -8.57 -5.42
CA LYS A 1121 33.47 -9.18 -5.79
C LYS A 1121 32.89 -8.57 -7.05
N VAL A 1122 33.13 -7.28 -7.30
CA VAL A 1122 32.66 -6.56 -8.49
C VAL A 1122 33.79 -5.71 -9.10
N LEU A 1123 33.94 -5.80 -10.42
CA LEU A 1123 34.81 -4.99 -11.26
C LEU A 1123 33.98 -4.40 -12.40
N ARG A 1124 33.97 -3.08 -12.54
CA ARG A 1124 33.37 -2.41 -13.70
C ARG A 1124 34.42 -1.61 -14.44
N ILE A 1125 34.57 -1.86 -15.73
CA ILE A 1125 35.52 -1.13 -16.58
C ILE A 1125 34.74 -0.32 -17.61
N TYR A 1126 34.85 1.00 -17.54
CA TYR A 1126 34.23 1.91 -18.49
C TYR A 1126 35.29 2.52 -19.41
N GLU A 1127 34.86 2.83 -20.65
CA GLU A 1127 35.72 3.37 -21.70
C GLU A 1127 36.82 2.37 -22.09
N CYS A 1128 36.45 1.11 -22.36
CA CYS A 1128 37.39 0.06 -22.81
C CYS A 1128 37.01 -0.49 -24.20
N ARG A 1129 37.84 -0.18 -25.21
CA ARG A 1129 37.67 -0.61 -26.60
C ARG A 1129 37.79 -2.13 -26.79
N SER A 1130 38.46 -2.81 -25.86
CA SER A 1130 38.80 -4.23 -25.91
C SER A 1130 37.82 -5.13 -25.13
N GLU A 1131 36.56 -4.70 -24.97
CA GLU A 1131 35.51 -5.31 -24.13
C GLU A 1131 35.50 -6.84 -24.17
N ARG A 1132 35.36 -7.43 -25.36
CA ARG A 1132 35.28 -8.90 -25.53
C ARG A 1132 36.54 -9.64 -25.12
N THR A 1133 37.71 -9.03 -25.31
CA THR A 1133 39.02 -9.62 -24.97
C THR A 1133 39.21 -9.59 -23.46
N PHE A 1134 38.95 -8.44 -22.84
CA PHE A 1134 39.02 -8.26 -21.40
C PHE A 1134 38.02 -9.18 -20.69
N TYR A 1135 36.75 -9.19 -21.11
CA TYR A 1135 35.71 -10.03 -20.52
C TYR A 1135 36.08 -11.52 -20.53
N LYS A 1136 36.56 -12.03 -21.67
CA LYS A 1136 37.01 -13.43 -21.79
C LYS A 1136 38.22 -13.74 -20.90
N TRP A 1137 39.18 -12.82 -20.82
CA TRP A 1137 40.37 -12.98 -19.99
C TRP A 1137 40.00 -13.00 -18.49
N PHE A 1138 39.19 -12.04 -18.03
CA PHE A 1138 38.72 -11.98 -16.65
C PHE A 1138 37.87 -13.20 -16.29
N LYS A 1139 36.92 -13.62 -17.12
CA LYS A 1139 36.14 -14.84 -16.87
C LYS A 1139 37.00 -16.12 -16.83
N ARG A 1140 38.18 -16.13 -17.46
CA ARG A 1140 39.13 -17.25 -17.43
C ARG A 1140 40.05 -17.22 -16.20
N ARG A 1141 40.48 -16.04 -15.74
CA ARG A 1141 41.46 -15.89 -14.63
C ARG A 1141 40.82 -15.55 -13.27
N MET A 1142 39.68 -14.87 -13.25
CA MET A 1142 38.90 -14.49 -12.06
C MET A 1142 37.40 -14.81 -12.28
N PRO A 1143 37.00 -16.09 -12.26
CA PRO A 1143 35.62 -16.49 -12.56
C PRO A 1143 34.59 -16.03 -11.50
N HIS A 1144 35.02 -15.67 -10.28
CA HIS A 1144 34.17 -15.21 -9.17
C HIS A 1144 33.79 -13.71 -9.25
N LEU A 1145 34.70 -12.85 -9.72
CA LEU A 1145 34.64 -11.38 -9.71
C LEU A 1145 33.65 -10.82 -10.73
N ASP A 1146 32.59 -10.05 -10.40
CA ASP A 1146 31.70 -9.48 -11.42
C ASP A 1146 32.45 -8.59 -12.39
N VAL A 1147 32.15 -8.73 -13.67
CA VAL A 1147 32.91 -8.03 -14.73
C VAL A 1147 31.90 -7.47 -15.70
N TYR A 1148 31.60 -6.19 -15.50
CA TYR A 1148 30.92 -5.36 -16.47
C TYR A 1148 31.97 -4.54 -17.22
N ILE A 1149 32.01 -4.62 -18.55
CA ILE A 1149 32.93 -3.82 -19.36
C ILE A 1149 32.08 -3.12 -20.42
N SER A 1150 32.38 -1.84 -20.69
CA SER A 1150 31.67 -1.07 -21.72
C SER A 1150 32.58 -0.05 -22.41
N ASP A 1151 32.51 0.01 -23.73
CA ASP A 1151 33.15 1.06 -24.54
C ASP A 1151 32.34 2.38 -24.55
N THR A 1152 31.21 2.44 -23.87
CA THR A 1152 30.43 3.69 -23.75
C THR A 1152 31.21 4.78 -23.03
N LYS A 1153 31.65 5.80 -23.77
CA LYS A 1153 32.02 7.11 -23.20
C LYS A 1153 30.83 7.69 -22.44
N LEU A 1154 30.86 7.56 -21.11
CA LEU A 1154 29.82 8.08 -20.25
C LEU A 1154 29.90 9.60 -20.24
N SER A 1155 28.98 10.30 -20.91
CA SER A 1155 28.87 11.75 -20.71
C SER A 1155 28.61 12.05 -19.22
N CYS A 1156 29.00 13.22 -18.71
CA CYS A 1156 28.81 13.53 -17.28
C CYS A 1156 27.33 13.41 -16.86
N LYS A 1157 26.39 13.72 -17.78
CA LYS A 1157 24.95 13.42 -17.62
C LYS A 1157 24.65 11.93 -17.40
N PHE A 1158 25.32 11.02 -18.11
CA PHE A 1158 25.11 9.58 -18.00
C PHE A 1158 25.75 8.99 -16.73
N THR A 1159 26.95 9.44 -16.35
CA THR A 1159 27.57 9.07 -15.06
C THR A 1159 26.66 9.48 -13.89
N TYR A 1160 26.13 10.71 -13.92
CA TYR A 1160 25.16 11.20 -12.94
C TYR A 1160 23.88 10.34 -12.88
N THR A 1161 23.40 9.85 -14.03
CA THR A 1161 22.19 9.03 -14.13
C THR A 1161 22.39 7.61 -13.59
N LEU A 1162 23.58 7.03 -13.80
CA LEU A 1162 23.97 5.71 -13.27
C LEU A 1162 24.16 5.72 -11.75
N LEU A 1163 24.64 6.83 -11.19
CA LEU A 1163 24.93 6.97 -9.76
C LEU A 1163 23.74 7.50 -8.94
N TYR A 1164 22.80 8.23 -9.54
CA TYR A 1164 21.69 8.88 -8.83
C TYR A 1164 20.30 8.64 -9.45
N PRO A 1165 19.81 7.38 -9.49
CA PRO A 1165 18.46 7.08 -10.02
C PRO A 1165 17.33 7.81 -9.28
N HIS A 1166 17.52 8.17 -8.01
CA HIS A 1166 16.50 8.84 -7.19
C HIS A 1166 16.33 10.34 -7.47
N LEU A 1167 17.26 10.99 -8.16
CA LEU A 1167 17.20 12.44 -8.45
C LEU A 1167 16.42 12.79 -9.72
N LEU A 1168 16.03 11.80 -10.54
CA LEU A 1168 15.41 11.98 -11.86
C LEU A 1168 13.87 11.82 -11.88
N SER A 1169 13.22 11.67 -10.73
CA SER A 1169 11.77 11.39 -10.62
C SER A 1169 10.84 12.54 -11.02
N SER A 1170 11.30 13.53 -11.78
CA SER A 1170 10.51 14.67 -12.25
C SER A 1170 10.78 15.09 -13.70
N GLN A 1171 11.46 14.28 -14.53
CA GLN A 1171 11.63 14.58 -15.98
C GLN A 1171 11.20 13.46 -16.95
N GLN A 1172 10.69 12.31 -16.46
CA GLN A 1172 10.17 11.24 -17.34
C GLN A 1172 8.68 11.38 -17.70
N SER A 1173 8.17 12.61 -17.89
CA SER A 1173 6.81 12.87 -18.42
C SER A 1173 6.79 13.58 -19.77
N HIS A 1174 7.96 13.71 -20.43
CA HIS A 1174 8.08 14.24 -21.79
C HIS A 1174 9.01 13.38 -22.66
N PHE A 1175 8.53 12.18 -22.97
CA PHE A 1175 8.76 11.46 -24.23
C PHE A 1175 7.51 10.62 -24.53
#